data_AF-S2DCI2-F1
#
_entry.id   AF-S2DCI2-F1
#
_cell.length_a   1.000
_cell.length_b   1.000
_cell.length_c   1.000
_cell.angle_alpha   90.00
_cell.angle_beta   90.00
_cell.angle_gamma   90.00
#
_symmetry.space_group_name_H-M   'P 1'
#
loop_
_entity.id
_entity.type
_entity.pdbx_description
1 polymer ?
#
loop_
_entity_poly.entity_id
_entity_poly.type
_entity_poly.pdbx_seq_one_letter_code
_entity_poly.pdbx_strand_id
1 'polypeptide(L)'
;MFLHEFQHPVPRNIPRNQQEKYIYRDEENQIRIISSPIIIQRPYLKNEKGEPVLDPKGDYYYFGDGGVSHFSTFTTDDGLALDNITSSILDSSGNLWFGTWGGGISKFDGTSFTSFTTAHGLSNNLVHCLAEDANGNIWIGTEGGGLSIYDGFSFSTKTKSDGLANNVVYGISPDSKGNIWIAAGNGGASKYDGVDFINFNKENGLQANSIIKIVEDKNGFVWFGSGDNGVFRFDGSKFLHFTLEDGLAENPIHCITQDQAGNIWFGTDGGGVFKYRDNVDLTKKGYFEKFTVAEGLGHNDVWDIKEDLKGDIWFATGGNGVSKFDGKKFTSYTTAQGLPEDVVYSISIDGSGNIWFGTAGGGVALYNGAAFTNFTPDVGLANNGVYGILEDKDGNLWFGTDGGGVSKYDGKSFTNYTTDQGLPHPLIISAIKDKKDQLWFGTGGGGLALYKEVSPGNKKASFTTFNTQHGLQNEIIYAITEDRFGNLWLGTGGGGLVKFDWNTLPESEAGFTAYTTDQGLANNYIYSILEDSKGNIWIGTGGGGISKFDGKSFTNYTTEHGLSNDIVWSILEDKTGNLWFATQGGGVSRFDGQSFQAITTREGLIDDTVYDLLEDETGNVFIGTNRGYTVVPAHVVPLSFEGMRGKLEYYNTSNGFPIKDVNKGIFLDSKGNIWAGNGSDKTGLVKMNYRALRKKKEKPQIKIKSISIYEKPISWMSLHSNSDVKNVNSNSKVSEFLADEVRVFGRELTAEERESQIKEYSKVQYSEIGRFENFPKNLTLPYTQNQIAIDFGTDELVRPNLMEYRYILEGYNKEWSPSIRKTSATFGNIREGNYVFKVIARYTGPSEGDGKEWSEEAVYAFSVLPPVHRTWLAYLIYFIIFLMAIKWIHVYQKNKTIRKERERSRQKELEQAKEIEKAYKELQRTQAQLIQSEKMASLGELTAGIAHEIQNPLNFVNNFSEVSAELIDEIREARSERREANKGKREMRDKNQVGESEELEDEILEDIKQNLEKIQHHGKRADLIVKGMLEHSKTGSGVKEQTDINTLAEEYLKIAYQSFMNKNKDFTGTTQNDFDPTLPKIEIVRQDIGRVLLNLINNAFYACAEQKGQLSQSSELWESFQPLVTVSTKNLGDKIQITISDNGPGIPDSIKDKIFQPFFTTKPTGQGTGLGLSLSYDIVKAHGGNIKVDSFAESDGDDSNEKKQTFTCFSITLPKMLD
;
A
#
# COMPACT_ATOMS: atom_id res chain seq x y z
N MET A 1 40.53 -11.91 48.14
CA MET A 1 39.54 -12.88 48.63
C MET A 1 38.39 -12.10 49.27
N PHE A 2 37.52 -11.52 48.43
CA PHE A 2 36.15 -11.05 48.72
C PHE A 2 35.61 -10.52 47.38
N LEU A 3 35.33 -11.50 46.51
CA LEU A 3 34.47 -11.40 45.34
C LEU A 3 33.19 -12.12 45.79
N HIS A 4 32.10 -11.38 46.02
CA HIS A 4 30.71 -11.82 45.81
C HIS A 4 29.73 -10.73 46.27
N GLU A 5 28.67 -10.53 45.45
CA GLU A 5 27.45 -9.75 45.68
C GLU A 5 27.46 -8.24 45.34
N PHE A 6 27.72 -7.92 44.07
CA PHE A 6 26.83 -7.00 43.34
C PHE A 6 25.93 -7.86 42.46
N GLN A 7 24.72 -8.17 42.92
CA GLN A 7 23.70 -8.72 42.03
C GLN A 7 23.30 -7.63 41.04
N HIS A 8 23.41 -7.93 39.74
CA HIS A 8 22.77 -7.18 38.67
C HIS A 8 21.30 -6.88 39.05
N PRO A 9 20.75 -5.70 38.73
CA PRO A 9 19.30 -5.53 38.79
C PRO A 9 18.68 -6.53 37.82
N VAL A 10 18.05 -7.57 38.38
CA VAL A 10 17.27 -8.55 37.63
C VAL A 10 16.21 -7.77 36.84
N PRO A 11 15.99 -8.02 35.53
CA PRO A 11 14.88 -7.43 34.80
C PRO A 11 13.60 -7.89 35.50
N ARG A 12 12.96 -6.98 36.24
CA ARG A 12 11.72 -7.28 36.95
C ARG A 12 10.59 -7.26 35.93
N ASN A 13 9.99 -8.42 35.68
CA ASN A 13 8.79 -8.53 34.86
C ASN A 13 7.69 -7.59 35.37
N ILE A 14 7.02 -6.94 34.42
CA ILE A 14 5.88 -6.06 34.67
C ILE A 14 4.69 -6.93 35.11
N PRO A 15 3.98 -6.59 36.20
CA PRO A 15 2.83 -7.37 36.69
C PRO A 15 1.63 -7.21 35.76
N ARG A 16 0.93 -8.32 35.49
CA ARG A 16 -0.38 -8.33 34.83
C ARG A 16 -1.58 -8.41 35.79
N ASN A 17 -1.36 -8.39 37.12
CA ASN A 17 -2.41 -8.66 38.13
C ASN A 17 -2.56 -7.57 39.20
N GLN A 18 -3.81 -7.28 39.58
CA GLN A 18 -4.30 -6.28 40.56
C GLN A 18 -3.70 -6.35 41.99
N GLN A 19 -2.82 -7.30 42.32
CA GLN A 19 -2.33 -7.52 43.69
C GLN A 19 -0.84 -7.26 43.89
N GLU A 20 -0.07 -6.92 42.86
CA GLU A 20 1.36 -6.67 43.05
C GLU A 20 1.61 -5.29 43.66
N LYS A 21 2.14 -5.28 44.88
CA LYS A 21 2.53 -4.06 45.60
C LYS A 21 4.01 -3.80 45.35
N TYR A 22 4.33 -2.64 44.78
CA TYR A 22 5.73 -2.23 44.63
C TYR A 22 6.26 -1.74 45.96
N ILE A 23 7.38 -2.31 46.37
CA ILE A 23 8.14 -1.85 47.52
C ILE A 23 9.41 -1.19 46.98
N TYR A 24 9.51 0.13 47.13
CA TYR A 24 10.78 0.82 46.96
C TYR A 24 11.20 1.46 48.28
N ARG A 25 12.51 1.69 48.44
CA ARG A 25 13.04 2.37 49.61
C ARG A 25 13.35 3.80 49.21
N ASP A 26 12.79 4.76 49.93
CA ASP A 26 13.08 6.17 49.73
C ASP A 26 14.46 6.56 50.31
N GLU A 27 14.83 7.83 50.20
CA GLU A 27 16.14 8.35 50.67
C GLU A 27 16.37 8.17 52.19
N GLU A 28 15.31 7.92 52.96
CA GLU A 28 15.36 7.61 54.39
C GLU A 28 15.39 6.10 54.66
N ASN A 29 15.55 5.29 53.62
CA ASN A 29 15.54 3.84 53.66
C ASN A 29 14.17 3.26 54.11
N GLN A 30 13.08 4.05 54.04
CA GLN A 30 11.74 3.62 54.39
C GLN A 30 11.08 2.90 53.22
N ILE A 31 10.44 1.76 53.51
CA ILE A 31 9.70 0.98 52.53
C ILE A 31 8.40 1.73 52.20
N ARG A 32 8.33 2.31 51.00
CA ARG A 32 7.10 2.83 50.42
C ARG A 32 6.43 1.77 49.58
N ILE A 33 5.14 1.56 49.86
CA ILE A 33 4.29 0.58 49.18
C ILE A 33 3.43 1.34 48.17
N ILE A 34 3.71 1.16 46.87
CA ILE A 34 2.84 1.64 45.80
C ILE A 34 1.90 0.51 45.42
N SER A 35 0.60 0.74 45.55
CA SER A 35 -0.44 -0.17 45.09
C SER A 35 -0.38 -0.30 43.56
N SER A 36 -0.57 -1.49 43.00
CA SER A 36 -0.94 -1.62 41.57
C SER A 36 -2.19 -0.78 41.29
N PRO A 37 -2.32 -0.20 40.08
CA PRO A 37 -3.54 0.51 39.70
C PRO A 37 -4.74 -0.42 39.86
N ILE A 38 -5.82 0.13 40.44
CA ILE A 38 -7.09 -0.57 40.57
C ILE A 38 -7.65 -0.70 39.15
N ILE A 39 -7.76 -1.91 38.61
CA ILE A 39 -8.59 -2.10 37.41
C ILE A 39 -10.04 -1.94 37.85
N ILE A 40 -10.62 -0.77 37.59
CA ILE A 40 -12.00 -0.45 37.95
C ILE A 40 -12.93 -0.98 36.85
N GLN A 41 -14.04 -1.61 37.25
CA GLN A 41 -15.09 -1.98 36.32
C GLN A 41 -15.82 -0.72 35.83
N ARG A 42 -15.65 -0.45 34.54
CA ARG A 42 -16.24 0.65 33.77
C ARG A 42 -17.78 0.52 33.69
N PRO A 43 -18.56 1.62 33.73
CA PRO A 43 -20.02 1.59 33.60
C PRO A 43 -20.46 1.28 32.17
N TYR A 44 -21.28 0.24 32.00
CA TYR A 44 -21.65 -0.31 30.70
C TYR A 44 -23.15 -0.26 30.42
N LEU A 45 -23.46 -0.25 29.12
CA LEU A 45 -24.78 -0.22 28.52
C LEU A 45 -25.65 -1.39 29.01
N LYS A 46 -26.91 -1.08 29.31
CA LYS A 46 -27.89 -2.05 29.77
C LYS A 46 -29.14 -2.03 28.89
N ASN A 47 -29.72 -3.19 28.61
CA ASN A 47 -30.96 -3.33 27.84
C ASN A 47 -32.19 -2.83 28.65
N GLU A 48 -33.38 -2.88 28.05
CA GLU A 48 -34.66 -2.47 28.65
C GLU A 48 -35.01 -3.19 29.97
N LYS A 49 -34.34 -4.31 30.28
CA LYS A 49 -34.49 -5.12 31.50
C LYS A 49 -33.38 -4.85 32.52
N GLY A 50 -32.41 -4.00 32.21
CA GLY A 50 -31.27 -3.67 33.07
C GLY A 50 -30.06 -4.61 32.95
N GLU A 51 -30.01 -5.47 31.92
CA GLU A 51 -28.93 -6.46 31.71
C GLU A 51 -27.83 -5.90 30.77
N PRO A 52 -26.55 -6.29 30.92
CA PRO A 52 -25.45 -5.78 30.09
C PRO A 52 -25.64 -6.07 28.59
N VAL A 53 -25.38 -5.09 27.73
CA VAL A 53 -25.24 -5.28 26.28
C VAL A 53 -23.75 -5.49 25.96
N LEU A 54 -23.44 -6.57 25.25
CA LEU A 54 -22.08 -6.99 24.92
C LEU A 54 -21.85 -6.94 23.40
N ASP A 55 -20.63 -6.66 22.99
CA ASP A 55 -20.19 -6.72 21.59
C ASP A 55 -20.06 -8.19 21.11
N PRO A 56 -19.80 -8.43 19.81
CA PRO A 56 -19.64 -9.79 19.26
C PRO A 56 -18.46 -10.60 19.84
N LYS A 57 -17.52 -9.96 20.54
CA LYS A 57 -16.37 -10.57 21.21
C LYS A 57 -16.63 -10.82 22.71
N GLY A 58 -17.75 -10.32 23.24
CA GLY A 58 -18.14 -10.45 24.64
C GLY A 58 -17.72 -9.27 25.52
N ASP A 59 -17.30 -8.16 24.94
CA ASP A 59 -16.87 -6.94 25.64
C ASP A 59 -18.05 -5.98 25.90
N TYR A 60 -17.99 -5.20 26.97
CA TYR A 60 -19.04 -4.26 27.36
C TYR A 60 -18.99 -2.94 26.56
N TYR A 61 -20.15 -2.40 26.17
CA TYR A 61 -20.26 -1.03 25.64
C TYR A 61 -20.27 0.00 26.78
N TYR A 62 -19.28 0.89 26.86
CA TYR A 62 -19.16 1.88 27.94
C TYR A 62 -19.84 3.21 27.59
N PHE A 63 -20.45 3.88 28.57
CA PHE A 63 -21.26 5.09 28.33
C PHE A 63 -20.45 6.33 27.90
N GLY A 64 -20.98 7.04 26.89
CA GLY A 64 -20.66 8.41 26.41
C GLY A 64 -21.95 9.25 26.40
N ASP A 65 -21.92 10.59 26.52
CA ASP A 65 -23.13 11.44 26.32
C ASP A 65 -23.74 11.17 24.93
N GLY A 66 -24.87 10.48 24.89
CA GLY A 66 -25.52 10.11 23.63
C GLY A 66 -24.85 8.98 22.84
N GLY A 67 -23.95 8.19 23.42
CA GLY A 67 -23.58 6.88 22.84
C GLY A 67 -22.24 6.73 22.13
N VAL A 68 -21.35 7.72 22.06
CA VAL A 68 -19.95 7.50 21.57
C VAL A 68 -18.94 8.29 22.39
N SER A 69 -17.76 7.68 22.61
CA SER A 69 -16.61 8.32 23.22
C SER A 69 -16.07 9.50 22.40
N HIS A 70 -15.85 10.64 23.07
CA HIS A 70 -15.14 11.79 22.49
C HIS A 70 -13.63 11.56 22.38
N PHE A 71 -13.13 10.36 22.69
CA PHE A 71 -11.72 10.06 22.82
C PHE A 71 -11.31 8.81 22.04
N SER A 72 -10.15 8.88 21.39
CA SER A 72 -9.40 7.70 20.92
C SER A 72 -8.35 7.38 21.97
N THR A 73 -8.14 6.11 22.30
CA THR A 73 -7.18 5.73 23.36
C THR A 73 -6.04 4.93 22.76
N PHE A 74 -4.81 5.22 23.19
CA PHE A 74 -3.59 4.50 22.85
C PHE A 74 -3.02 3.88 24.12
N THR A 75 -2.71 2.59 24.06
CA THR A 75 -2.27 1.78 25.21
C THR A 75 -0.99 1.00 24.88
N THR A 76 -0.55 0.13 25.79
CA THR A 76 0.57 -0.79 25.53
C THR A 76 0.33 -1.70 24.33
N ASP A 77 -0.92 -2.00 23.99
CA ASP A 77 -1.25 -2.79 22.80
C ASP A 77 -0.91 -2.05 21.50
N ASP A 78 -0.84 -0.71 21.54
CA ASP A 78 -0.47 0.16 20.43
C ASP A 78 1.03 0.48 20.38
N GLY A 79 1.82 -0.02 21.35
CA GLY A 79 3.28 0.16 21.43
C GLY A 79 3.76 1.16 22.49
N LEU A 80 2.85 1.74 23.28
CA LEU A 80 3.19 2.57 24.43
C LEU A 80 3.97 1.76 25.49
N ALA A 81 4.90 2.38 26.21
CA ALA A 81 5.72 1.66 27.21
C ALA A 81 4.90 1.16 28.40
N LEU A 82 3.93 1.98 28.85
CA LEU A 82 3.03 1.68 29.96
C LEU A 82 1.81 2.61 29.90
N ASP A 83 0.66 2.14 30.34
CA ASP A 83 -0.60 2.91 30.29
C ASP A 83 -0.73 4.02 31.35
N ASN A 84 0.20 4.10 32.30
CA ASN A 84 0.19 5.14 33.33
C ASN A 84 1.10 6.31 32.92
N ILE A 85 0.50 7.37 32.36
CA ILE A 85 1.20 8.51 31.77
C ILE A 85 1.30 9.65 32.76
N THR A 86 2.52 10.02 33.15
CA THR A 86 2.79 11.05 34.16
C THR A 86 3.03 12.42 33.54
N SER A 87 3.57 12.47 32.32
CA SER A 87 3.93 13.72 31.65
C SER A 87 3.89 13.56 30.14
N SER A 88 3.67 14.66 29.43
CA SER A 88 3.74 14.68 27.98
C SER A 88 4.25 16.01 27.44
N ILE A 89 4.96 15.98 26.31
CA ILE A 89 5.43 17.17 25.58
C ILE A 89 5.38 16.94 24.07
N LEU A 90 5.28 18.03 23.31
CA LEU A 90 5.55 18.07 21.87
C LEU A 90 6.97 18.62 21.67
N ASP A 91 7.82 17.90 20.95
CA ASP A 91 9.15 18.40 20.59
C ASP A 91 9.12 19.33 19.36
N SER A 92 10.19 20.11 19.15
CA SER A 92 10.36 21.01 18.01
C SER A 92 10.39 20.27 16.66
N SER A 93 10.70 18.97 16.68
CA SER A 93 10.62 18.05 15.54
C SER A 93 9.20 17.52 15.28
N GLY A 94 8.19 17.91 16.07
CA GLY A 94 6.79 17.54 15.89
C GLY A 94 6.41 16.15 16.39
N ASN A 95 7.26 15.50 17.19
CA ASN A 95 6.95 14.23 17.85
C ASN A 95 6.38 14.46 19.25
N LEU A 96 5.48 13.58 19.66
CA LEU A 96 4.98 13.58 21.04
C LEU A 96 5.82 12.66 21.90
N TRP A 97 6.14 13.09 23.11
CA TRP A 97 6.84 12.29 24.10
C TRP A 97 5.97 12.11 25.33
N PHE A 98 5.92 10.90 25.85
CA PHE A 98 5.13 10.51 27.01
C PHE A 98 6.04 9.89 28.07
N GLY A 99 6.08 10.49 29.25
CA GLY A 99 6.71 9.92 30.43
C GLY A 99 5.75 8.98 31.13
N THR A 100 6.25 7.85 31.61
CA THR A 100 5.41 6.83 32.25
C THR A 100 5.83 6.54 33.68
N TRP A 101 4.89 6.04 34.48
CA TRP A 101 5.16 5.61 35.85
C TRP A 101 5.80 4.21 35.88
N GLY A 102 7.06 4.11 35.45
CA GLY A 102 7.88 2.89 35.58
C GLY A 102 8.13 2.14 34.28
N GLY A 103 7.56 2.56 33.15
CA GLY A 103 7.83 2.03 31.82
C GLY A 103 8.92 2.79 31.04
N GLY A 104 9.43 3.90 31.56
CA GLY A 104 10.34 4.80 30.85
C GLY A 104 9.60 5.89 30.09
N ILE A 105 10.08 6.22 28.89
CA ILE A 105 9.47 7.23 28.01
C ILE A 105 9.05 6.60 26.67
N SER A 106 8.00 7.10 26.06
CA SER A 106 7.56 6.70 24.71
C SER A 106 7.49 7.91 23.80
N LYS A 107 8.17 7.84 22.65
CA LYS A 107 8.09 8.80 21.55
C LYS A 107 7.07 8.31 20.53
N PHE A 108 6.12 9.17 20.15
CA PHE A 108 5.15 8.92 19.10
C PHE A 108 5.43 9.84 17.91
N ASP A 109 5.61 9.23 16.73
CA ASP A 109 5.96 9.92 15.50
C ASP A 109 4.75 10.11 14.54
N GLY A 110 3.53 9.82 15.02
CA GLY A 110 2.30 9.83 14.21
C GLY A 110 1.95 8.51 13.55
N THR A 111 2.86 7.53 13.58
CA THR A 111 2.62 6.20 13.02
C THR A 111 2.88 5.08 14.02
N SER A 112 3.88 5.24 14.89
CA SER A 112 4.29 4.21 15.84
C SER A 112 4.88 4.82 17.11
N PHE A 113 4.84 4.05 18.18
CA PHE A 113 5.52 4.37 19.43
C PHE A 113 6.92 3.73 19.46
N THR A 114 7.92 4.51 19.85
CA THR A 114 9.27 4.07 20.17
C THR A 114 9.53 4.32 21.65
N SER A 115 9.79 3.26 22.41
CA SER A 115 9.91 3.34 23.88
C SER A 115 11.37 3.24 24.33
N PHE A 116 11.79 4.13 25.23
CA PHE A 116 13.13 4.19 25.80
C PHE A 116 13.08 3.92 27.31
N THR A 117 13.97 3.07 27.77
CA THR A 117 14.03 2.56 29.14
C THR A 117 15.46 2.59 29.66
N THR A 118 15.70 2.10 30.88
CA THR A 118 17.04 1.90 31.44
C THR A 118 17.93 1.03 30.55
N ALA A 119 17.36 0.16 29.72
CA ALA A 119 18.12 -0.61 28.73
C ALA A 119 18.73 0.29 27.62
N HIS A 120 18.14 1.45 27.39
CA HIS A 120 18.61 2.44 26.41
C HIS A 120 19.54 3.49 27.02
N GLY A 121 19.73 3.49 28.35
CA GLY A 121 20.55 4.45 29.08
C GLY A 121 19.79 5.51 29.87
N LEU A 122 18.45 5.42 29.93
CA LEU A 122 17.66 6.21 30.87
C LEU A 122 18.07 5.88 32.32
N SER A 123 18.19 6.88 33.20
CA SER A 123 18.66 6.64 34.58
C SER A 123 17.67 5.86 35.44
N ASN A 124 16.36 6.06 35.23
CA ASN A 124 15.28 5.30 35.86
C ASN A 124 14.02 5.33 34.98
N ASN A 125 13.26 4.24 34.97
CA ASN A 125 12.01 4.12 34.20
C ASN A 125 10.81 4.85 34.83
N LEU A 126 10.91 5.28 36.09
CA LEU A 126 9.87 6.12 36.71
C LEU A 126 10.18 7.59 36.37
N VAL A 127 9.39 8.14 35.46
CA VAL A 127 9.54 9.49 34.92
C VAL A 127 8.46 10.40 35.49
N HIS A 128 8.85 11.59 35.97
CA HIS A 128 7.91 12.59 36.49
C HIS A 128 7.64 13.71 35.50
N CYS A 129 8.66 14.14 34.76
CA CYS A 129 8.54 15.28 33.86
C CYS A 129 9.47 15.16 32.66
N LEU A 130 9.09 15.88 31.60
CA LEU A 130 9.83 16.02 30.36
C LEU A 130 9.91 17.50 30.00
N ALA A 131 11.02 17.92 29.42
CA ALA A 131 11.18 19.24 28.82
C ALA A 131 12.15 19.18 27.64
N GLU A 132 11.96 20.06 26.66
CA GLU A 132 12.91 20.25 25.55
C GLU A 132 13.72 21.53 25.77
N ASP A 133 15.04 21.50 25.58
CA ASP A 133 15.87 22.71 25.62
C ASP A 133 15.93 23.44 24.27
N ALA A 134 16.55 24.63 24.23
CA ALA A 134 16.70 25.42 23.00
C ALA A 134 17.57 24.72 21.93
N ASN A 135 18.39 23.75 22.33
CA ASN A 135 19.13 22.92 21.39
C ASN A 135 18.29 21.74 20.90
N GLY A 136 17.08 21.50 21.41
CA GLY A 136 16.23 20.37 21.09
C GLY A 136 16.53 19.09 21.88
N ASN A 137 17.39 19.10 22.90
CA ASN A 137 17.59 17.92 23.74
C ASN A 137 16.37 17.67 24.63
N ILE A 138 16.03 16.40 24.85
CA ILE A 138 14.94 16.03 25.75
C ILE A 138 15.51 15.76 27.13
N TRP A 139 15.10 16.57 28.11
CA TRP A 139 15.44 16.45 29.52
C TRP A 139 14.35 15.69 30.25
N ILE A 140 14.74 14.68 31.02
CA ILE A 140 13.86 13.73 31.68
C ILE A 140 14.14 13.73 33.18
N GLY A 141 13.14 14.11 33.96
CA GLY A 141 13.18 14.07 35.42
C GLY A 141 12.72 12.72 35.94
N THR A 142 13.53 12.07 36.77
CA THR A 142 13.28 10.71 37.24
C THR A 142 13.13 10.61 38.76
N GLU A 143 12.52 9.53 39.25
CA GLU A 143 12.49 9.21 40.68
C GLU A 143 13.87 8.68 41.13
N GLY A 144 14.68 9.53 41.77
CA GLY A 144 15.93 9.12 42.41
C GLY A 144 17.10 8.78 41.46
N GLY A 145 16.87 8.75 40.14
CA GLY A 145 17.91 8.62 39.12
C GLY A 145 18.57 9.94 38.70
N GLY A 146 18.03 11.07 39.17
CA GLY A 146 18.45 12.40 38.76
C GLY A 146 17.83 12.80 37.42
N LEU A 147 18.64 13.53 36.64
CA LEU A 147 18.24 14.15 35.39
C LEU A 147 18.89 13.40 34.22
N SER A 148 18.07 12.76 33.40
CA SER A 148 18.53 12.17 32.14
C SER A 148 18.36 13.14 30.99
N ILE A 149 19.33 13.18 30.07
CA ILE A 149 19.34 14.09 28.92
C ILE A 149 19.54 13.24 27.68
N TYR A 150 18.55 13.25 26.80
CA TYR A 150 18.60 12.58 25.51
C TYR A 150 18.95 13.60 24.41
N ASP A 151 20.12 13.40 23.81
CA ASP A 151 20.67 14.28 22.76
C ASP A 151 20.15 13.97 21.35
N GLY A 152 19.24 12.99 21.23
CA GLY A 152 18.76 12.45 19.96
C GLY A 152 19.51 11.19 19.50
N PHE A 153 20.64 10.87 20.13
CA PHE A 153 21.43 9.67 19.85
C PHE A 153 21.56 8.77 21.09
N SER A 154 21.81 9.36 22.25
CA SER A 154 22.13 8.65 23.49
C SER A 154 21.67 9.41 24.73
N PHE A 155 21.68 8.71 25.87
CA PHE A 155 21.38 9.30 27.17
C PHE A 155 22.66 9.63 27.94
N SER A 156 22.65 10.81 28.56
CA SER A 156 23.57 11.19 29.63
C SER A 156 22.79 11.48 30.92
N THR A 157 23.43 11.38 32.08
CA THR A 157 22.76 11.59 33.37
C THR A 157 23.53 12.58 34.24
N LYS A 158 22.80 13.45 34.95
CA LYS A 158 23.29 14.38 35.96
C LYS A 158 22.61 14.09 37.30
N THR A 159 23.38 14.02 38.37
CA THR A 159 22.93 13.65 39.70
C THR A 159 23.46 14.62 40.75
N LYS A 160 23.19 14.34 42.03
CA LYS A 160 23.68 15.11 43.17
C LYS A 160 25.21 15.18 43.24
N SER A 161 25.93 14.16 42.76
CA SER A 161 27.39 14.22 42.69
C SER A 161 27.89 15.23 41.65
N ASP A 162 27.05 15.60 40.68
CA ASP A 162 27.35 16.60 39.65
C ASP A 162 26.93 18.02 40.07
N GLY A 163 26.33 18.19 41.26
CA GLY A 163 25.90 19.48 41.79
C GLY A 163 24.39 19.71 41.87
N LEU A 164 23.57 18.79 41.35
CA LEU A 164 22.11 18.84 41.45
C LEU A 164 21.65 18.80 42.93
N ALA A 165 20.60 19.54 43.31
CA ALA A 165 20.19 19.61 44.72
C ALA A 165 19.67 18.27 45.28
N ASN A 166 18.97 17.48 44.46
CA ASN A 166 18.45 16.15 44.79
C ASN A 166 18.31 15.30 43.51
N ASN A 167 18.33 13.98 43.63
CA ASN A 167 18.12 13.06 42.51
C ASN A 167 16.64 12.79 42.17
N VAL A 168 15.69 13.24 42.98
CA VAL A 168 14.26 13.21 42.66
C VAL A 168 13.89 14.52 41.97
N VAL A 169 13.47 14.43 40.69
CA VAL A 169 13.18 15.60 39.86
C VAL A 169 11.71 15.59 39.43
N TYR A 170 10.91 16.53 39.95
CA TYR A 170 9.47 16.63 39.65
C TYR A 170 9.12 17.58 38.50
N GLY A 171 10.01 18.54 38.19
CA GLY A 171 9.76 19.56 37.19
C GLY A 171 11.04 20.05 36.55
N ILE A 172 10.97 20.31 35.23
CA ILE A 172 12.05 20.89 34.44
C ILE A 172 11.44 21.99 33.58
N SER A 173 12.10 23.15 33.51
CA SER A 173 11.67 24.26 32.67
C SER A 173 12.87 25.03 32.14
N PRO A 174 13.05 25.13 30.81
CA PRO A 174 14.05 26.01 30.22
C PRO A 174 13.63 27.47 30.38
N ASP A 175 14.59 28.36 30.61
CA ASP A 175 14.39 29.81 30.59
C ASP A 175 14.79 30.45 29.24
N SER A 176 14.36 31.68 29.03
CA SER A 176 14.58 32.52 27.86
C SER A 176 16.06 32.81 27.57
N LYS A 177 16.94 32.56 28.55
CA LYS A 177 18.40 32.73 28.45
C LYS A 177 19.12 31.40 28.17
N GLY A 178 18.38 30.30 28.02
CA GLY A 178 18.90 28.97 27.74
C GLY A 178 19.37 28.20 28.97
N ASN A 179 19.11 28.69 30.19
CA ASN A 179 19.37 27.91 31.41
C ASN A 179 18.23 26.94 31.65
N ILE A 180 18.51 25.85 32.37
CA ILE A 180 17.50 24.86 32.75
C ILE A 180 17.21 25.00 34.24
N TRP A 181 15.94 25.22 34.60
CA TRP A 181 15.47 25.18 35.98
C TRP A 181 14.92 23.80 36.31
N ILE A 182 15.33 23.27 37.46
CA ILE A 182 15.00 21.92 37.92
C ILE A 182 14.37 22.01 39.31
N ALA A 183 13.18 21.46 39.46
CA ALA A 183 12.50 21.24 40.73
C ALA A 183 12.95 19.90 41.32
N ALA A 184 13.95 19.96 42.21
CA ALA A 184 14.64 18.80 42.75
C ALA A 184 13.99 18.29 44.05
N GLY A 185 12.68 18.08 44.02
CA GLY A 185 11.92 17.49 45.14
C GLY A 185 12.17 18.21 46.46
N ASN A 186 12.62 17.47 47.47
CA ASN A 186 12.91 17.97 48.83
C ASN A 186 14.28 18.68 48.95
N GLY A 187 15.07 18.76 47.88
CA GLY A 187 16.35 19.49 47.85
C GLY A 187 16.22 20.98 47.50
N GLY A 188 15.02 21.43 47.10
CA GLY A 188 14.75 22.77 46.60
C GLY A 188 14.73 22.81 45.07
N ALA A 189 15.23 23.90 44.50
CA ALA A 189 15.39 24.07 43.06
C ALA A 189 16.86 24.16 42.68
N SER A 190 17.20 23.75 41.46
CA SER A 190 18.52 23.92 40.87
C SER A 190 18.40 24.66 39.55
N LYS A 191 19.32 25.57 39.27
CA LYS A 191 19.49 26.21 37.97
C LYS A 191 20.78 25.71 37.34
N TYR A 192 20.69 25.19 36.13
CA TYR A 192 21.83 24.74 35.34
C TYR A 192 22.10 25.76 34.22
N ASP A 193 23.28 26.37 34.24
CA ASP A 193 23.69 27.39 33.26
C ASP A 193 24.43 26.84 32.04
N GLY A 194 24.51 25.51 31.93
CA GLY A 194 25.29 24.81 30.91
C GLY A 194 26.63 24.28 31.43
N VAL A 195 27.12 24.80 32.56
CA VAL A 195 28.40 24.40 33.16
C VAL A 195 28.18 23.86 34.58
N ASP A 196 27.58 24.66 35.47
CA ASP A 196 27.44 24.36 36.88
C ASP A 196 25.98 24.47 37.36
N PHE A 197 25.71 23.90 38.53
CA PHE A 197 24.41 24.00 39.21
C PHE A 197 24.44 25.08 40.30
N ILE A 198 23.42 25.95 40.28
CA ILE A 198 23.13 26.91 41.35
C ILE A 198 21.88 26.44 42.09
N ASN A 199 22.02 26.09 43.37
CA ASN A 199 20.94 25.52 44.18
C ASN A 199 20.25 26.59 45.05
N PHE A 200 18.92 26.55 45.05
CA PHE A 200 18.00 27.42 45.79
C PHE A 200 17.16 26.56 46.75
N ASN A 201 17.36 26.75 48.05
CA ASN A 201 16.64 26.05 49.11
C ASN A 201 16.56 26.97 50.35
N LYS A 202 16.08 26.45 51.50
CA LYS A 202 15.96 27.23 52.75
C LYS A 202 17.27 27.86 53.21
N GLU A 203 18.41 27.23 52.94
CA GLU A 203 19.73 27.73 53.32
C GLU A 203 20.21 28.85 52.37
N ASN A 204 19.73 28.84 51.12
CA ASN A 204 20.19 29.71 50.04
C ASN A 204 19.14 30.75 49.59
N GLY A 205 18.12 31.02 50.42
CA GLY A 205 17.19 32.14 50.23
C GLY A 205 15.78 31.80 49.70
N LEU A 206 15.52 30.54 49.33
CA LEU A 206 14.18 30.07 48.96
C LEU A 206 13.52 29.45 50.21
N GLN A 207 12.44 30.02 50.73
CA GLN A 207 11.84 29.57 52.01
C GLN A 207 11.11 28.21 51.95
N ALA A 208 11.37 27.40 50.92
CA ALA A 208 10.84 26.07 50.73
C ALA A 208 11.95 25.12 50.26
N ASN A 209 11.85 23.88 50.71
CA ASN A 209 12.71 22.79 50.24
C ASN A 209 11.96 21.84 49.31
N SER A 210 10.63 21.76 49.40
CA SER A 210 9.81 20.95 48.50
C SER A 210 9.35 21.81 47.33
N ILE A 211 10.02 21.69 46.17
CA ILE A 211 9.65 22.37 44.93
C ILE A 211 9.21 21.33 43.92
N ILE A 212 8.05 21.55 43.30
CA ILE A 212 7.41 20.60 42.38
C ILE A 212 7.43 21.14 40.94
N LYS A 213 7.18 22.43 40.75
CA LYS A 213 7.10 23.05 39.42
C LYS A 213 7.82 24.40 39.38
N ILE A 214 8.44 24.71 38.24
CA ILE A 214 9.08 26.00 37.98
C ILE A 214 8.67 26.46 36.58
N VAL A 215 8.35 27.75 36.41
CA VAL A 215 8.01 28.38 35.12
C VAL A 215 8.54 29.80 35.07
N GLU A 216 9.11 30.21 33.94
CA GLU A 216 9.41 31.62 33.65
C GLU A 216 8.22 32.28 32.95
N ASP A 217 7.83 33.47 33.39
CA ASP A 217 6.81 34.27 32.71
C ASP A 217 7.40 35.17 31.61
N LYS A 218 6.53 35.70 30.74
CA LYS A 218 6.89 36.69 29.68
C LYS A 218 7.65 37.93 30.17
N ASN A 219 7.57 38.28 31.46
CA ASN A 219 8.28 39.42 32.03
C ASN A 219 9.69 39.03 32.56
N GLY A 220 10.05 37.75 32.48
CA GLY A 220 11.31 37.20 32.96
C GLY A 220 11.34 36.87 34.46
N PHE A 221 10.18 36.88 35.14
CA PHE A 221 10.10 36.39 36.52
C PHE A 221 10.01 34.88 36.53
N VAL A 222 10.71 34.25 37.48
CA VAL A 222 10.69 32.80 37.68
C VAL A 222 9.77 32.47 38.83
N TRP A 223 8.75 31.65 38.57
CA TRP A 223 7.75 31.20 39.53
C TRP A 223 8.08 29.79 40.00
N PHE A 224 8.07 29.58 41.32
CA PHE A 224 8.32 28.31 41.97
C PHE A 224 7.05 27.87 42.71
N GLY A 225 6.51 26.71 42.33
CA GLY A 225 5.42 26.04 43.03
C GLY A 225 5.99 25.08 44.07
N SER A 226 5.65 25.32 45.33
CA SER A 226 6.06 24.46 46.44
C SER A 226 5.02 23.37 46.72
N GLY A 227 5.49 22.21 47.16
CA GLY A 227 4.61 21.12 47.60
C GLY A 227 3.98 21.36 48.97
N ASP A 228 4.50 22.29 49.77
CA ASP A 228 4.05 22.52 51.14
C ASP A 228 3.87 24.00 51.51
N ASN A 229 4.58 24.91 50.83
CA ASN A 229 4.70 26.30 51.27
C ASN A 229 4.33 27.34 50.19
N GLY A 230 3.31 27.07 49.37
CA GLY A 230 2.72 28.06 48.45
C GLY A 230 3.58 28.35 47.22
N VAL A 231 3.56 29.61 46.78
CA VAL A 231 4.21 30.04 45.52
C VAL A 231 5.28 31.08 45.80
N PHE A 232 6.41 31.00 45.10
CA PHE A 232 7.45 32.03 45.13
C PHE A 232 7.67 32.63 43.75
N ARG A 233 7.80 33.95 43.66
CA ARG A 233 8.20 34.65 42.43
C ARG A 233 9.57 35.28 42.61
N PHE A 234 10.47 35.05 41.67
CA PHE A 234 11.85 35.49 41.70
C PHE A 234 12.14 36.47 40.57
N ASP A 235 12.73 37.62 40.90
CA ASP A 235 13.11 38.67 39.94
C ASP A 235 14.58 38.62 39.50
N GLY A 236 15.31 37.58 39.93
CA GLY A 236 16.76 37.47 39.74
C GLY A 236 17.57 37.89 40.97
N SER A 237 16.95 38.56 41.95
CA SER A 237 17.59 39.05 43.18
C SER A 237 16.79 38.76 44.46
N LYS A 238 15.46 38.80 44.41
CA LYS A 238 14.56 38.67 45.56
C LYS A 238 13.42 37.72 45.26
N PHE A 239 12.97 37.03 46.31
CA PHE A 239 11.77 36.21 46.30
C PHE A 239 10.58 36.95 46.91
N LEU A 240 9.46 36.93 46.21
CA LEU A 240 8.14 37.26 46.75
C LEU A 240 7.41 35.95 47.04
N HIS A 241 7.02 35.75 48.30
CA HIS A 241 6.32 34.56 48.76
C HIS A 241 4.82 34.82 48.84
N PHE A 242 4.00 33.93 48.28
CA PHE A 242 2.55 33.96 48.31
C PHE A 242 2.05 32.75 49.11
N THR A 243 1.15 33.01 50.06
CA THR A 243 0.53 32.01 50.95
C THR A 243 -0.99 32.16 50.99
N LEU A 244 -1.65 31.37 51.84
CA LEU A 244 -3.08 31.51 52.14
C LEU A 244 -3.48 32.94 52.54
N GLU A 245 -2.62 33.65 53.27
CA GLU A 245 -2.89 35.02 53.73
C GLU A 245 -2.92 36.03 52.56
N ASP A 246 -2.30 35.67 51.43
CA ASP A 246 -2.22 36.49 50.22
C ASP A 246 -3.31 36.16 49.18
N GLY A 247 -4.22 35.23 49.51
CA GLY A 247 -5.34 34.85 48.65
C GLY A 247 -5.14 33.58 47.82
N LEU A 248 -4.04 32.83 48.00
CA LEU A 248 -4.01 31.43 47.57
C LEU A 248 -5.02 30.65 48.42
N ALA A 249 -5.79 29.71 47.87
CA ALA A 249 -6.68 28.91 48.72
C ALA A 249 -6.09 27.58 49.16
N GLU A 250 -5.01 27.12 48.54
CA GLU A 250 -4.18 26.03 49.05
C GLU A 250 -2.69 26.31 48.82
N ASN A 251 -1.86 25.74 49.70
CA ASN A 251 -0.41 25.90 49.64
C ASN A 251 0.29 24.86 48.73
N PRO A 252 -0.12 23.58 48.67
CA PRO A 252 0.49 22.63 47.76
C PRO A 252 0.14 22.91 46.29
N ILE A 253 1.16 23.11 45.47
CA ILE A 253 1.03 23.44 44.04
C ILE A 253 1.44 22.23 43.19
N HIS A 254 0.57 21.79 42.29
CA HIS A 254 0.87 20.72 41.32
C HIS A 254 1.44 21.26 40.01
N CYS A 255 0.84 22.33 39.48
CA CYS A 255 1.25 22.88 38.20
C CYS A 255 1.14 24.41 38.14
N ILE A 256 1.93 24.98 37.23
CA ILE A 256 1.97 26.41 36.91
C ILE A 256 2.02 26.50 35.40
N THR A 257 1.23 27.38 34.80
CA THR A 257 1.28 27.65 33.36
C THR A 257 0.96 29.12 33.07
N GLN A 258 1.44 29.63 31.94
CA GLN A 258 1.08 30.96 31.45
C GLN A 258 0.25 30.86 30.17
N ASP A 259 -0.88 31.56 30.13
CA ASP A 259 -1.71 31.64 28.91
C ASP A 259 -1.15 32.65 27.89
N GLN A 260 -1.68 32.63 26.67
CA GLN A 260 -1.31 33.52 25.57
C GLN A 260 -1.58 34.99 25.90
N ALA A 261 -2.59 35.28 26.74
CA ALA A 261 -2.87 36.60 27.26
C ALA A 261 -1.89 37.05 28.37
N GLY A 262 -1.00 36.17 28.84
CA GLY A 262 0.03 36.46 29.83
C GLY A 262 -0.37 36.21 31.28
N ASN A 263 -1.57 35.68 31.55
CA ASN A 263 -1.99 35.36 32.91
C ASN A 263 -1.33 34.07 33.39
N ILE A 264 -0.98 34.03 34.68
CA ILE A 264 -0.42 32.84 35.31
C ILE A 264 -1.52 32.05 36.01
N TRP A 265 -1.56 30.75 35.75
CA TRP A 265 -2.51 29.82 36.30
C TRP A 265 -1.80 28.82 37.19
N PHE A 266 -2.41 28.50 38.33
CA PHE A 266 -1.89 27.58 39.34
C PHE A 266 -2.92 26.47 39.59
N GLY A 267 -2.52 25.22 39.42
CA GLY A 267 -3.27 24.05 39.88
C GLY A 267 -2.77 23.59 41.24
N THR A 268 -3.69 23.25 42.13
CA THR A 268 -3.37 22.90 43.53
C THR A 268 -3.88 21.52 43.90
N ASP A 269 -3.40 21.02 45.04
CA ASP A 269 -3.94 19.83 45.71
C ASP A 269 -5.16 20.26 46.55
N GLY A 270 -6.37 19.87 46.15
CA GLY A 270 -7.63 20.15 46.88
C GLY A 270 -8.21 21.57 46.76
N GLY A 271 -7.41 22.55 46.37
CA GLY A 271 -7.80 23.98 46.38
C GLY A 271 -8.48 24.49 45.11
N GLY A 272 -8.43 23.72 44.01
CA GLY A 272 -8.89 24.14 42.69
C GLY A 272 -7.80 24.83 41.87
N VAL A 273 -8.23 25.76 41.04
CA VAL A 273 -7.37 26.54 40.14
C VAL A 273 -7.38 28.01 40.55
N PHE A 274 -6.21 28.64 40.51
CA PHE A 274 -6.05 30.07 40.75
C PHE A 274 -5.46 30.76 39.54
N LYS A 275 -6.08 31.86 39.13
CA LYS A 275 -5.56 32.76 38.11
C LYS A 275 -4.98 34.00 38.78
N TYR A 276 -3.69 34.22 38.62
CA TYR A 276 -3.03 35.41 39.14
C TYR A 276 -3.18 36.59 38.18
N ARG A 277 -3.53 37.74 38.74
CA ARG A 277 -3.62 39.02 38.05
C ARG A 277 -2.58 39.96 38.62
N ASP A 278 -1.69 40.43 37.75
CA ASP A 278 -0.64 41.36 38.14
C ASP A 278 -1.20 42.67 38.70
N ASN A 279 -0.43 43.25 39.61
CA ASN A 279 -0.61 44.63 40.04
C ASN A 279 0.03 45.57 39.00
N VAL A 280 -0.50 46.79 38.87
CA VAL A 280 0.10 47.84 38.03
C VAL A 280 1.57 48.09 38.43
N ASP A 281 1.88 47.95 39.72
CA ASP A 281 3.24 47.91 40.25
C ASP A 281 3.69 46.46 40.44
N LEU A 282 4.51 45.96 39.49
CA LEU A 282 5.01 44.58 39.47
C LEU A 282 5.87 44.21 40.69
N THR A 283 6.30 45.17 41.52
CA THR A 283 7.03 44.87 42.77
C THR A 283 6.12 44.46 43.93
N LYS A 284 4.80 44.67 43.79
CA LYS A 284 3.79 44.32 44.78
C LYS A 284 3.05 43.04 44.40
N LYS A 285 2.43 42.41 45.40
CA LYS A 285 1.54 41.27 45.17
C LYS A 285 0.29 41.73 44.42
N GLY A 286 -0.08 40.98 43.38
CA GLY A 286 -1.37 41.07 42.71
C GLY A 286 -2.47 40.38 43.51
N TYR A 287 -3.51 39.89 42.82
CA TYR A 287 -4.59 39.11 43.43
C TYR A 287 -4.87 37.82 42.67
N PHE A 288 -5.46 36.84 43.35
CA PHE A 288 -5.86 35.55 42.77
C PHE A 288 -7.36 35.49 42.57
N GLU A 289 -7.77 35.06 41.37
CA GLU A 289 -9.14 34.67 41.04
C GLU A 289 -9.24 33.14 41.17
N LYS A 290 -10.22 32.65 41.93
CA LYS A 290 -10.36 31.23 42.30
C LYS A 290 -11.44 30.55 41.46
N PHE A 291 -11.15 29.34 41.02
CA PHE A 291 -12.08 28.44 40.34
C PHE A 291 -12.06 27.05 40.98
N THR A 292 -13.21 26.56 41.39
CA THR A 292 -13.42 25.25 42.01
C THR A 292 -14.63 24.55 41.40
N VAL A 293 -14.99 23.40 41.95
CA VAL A 293 -16.25 22.71 41.64
C VAL A 293 -17.48 23.63 41.77
N ALA A 294 -17.46 24.63 42.68
CA ALA A 294 -18.56 25.59 42.81
C ALA A 294 -18.73 26.49 41.56
N GLU A 295 -17.63 26.78 40.86
CA GLU A 295 -17.61 27.56 39.61
C GLU A 295 -17.75 26.68 38.36
N GLY A 296 -17.81 25.36 38.52
CA GLY A 296 -18.04 24.38 37.45
C GLY A 296 -16.82 23.53 37.07
N LEU A 297 -15.69 23.65 37.77
CA LEU A 297 -14.54 22.76 37.57
C LEU A 297 -14.91 21.30 37.91
N GLY A 298 -14.40 20.31 37.16
CA GLY A 298 -14.71 18.91 37.40
C GLY A 298 -14.23 18.40 38.76
N HIS A 299 -13.03 18.80 39.19
CA HIS A 299 -12.45 18.42 40.47
C HIS A 299 -11.41 19.45 40.92
N ASN A 300 -11.19 19.57 42.24
CA ASN A 300 -10.32 20.60 42.79
C ASN A 300 -8.82 20.26 42.74
N ASP A 301 -8.46 18.98 42.62
CA ASP A 301 -7.08 18.57 42.37
C ASP A 301 -6.78 18.74 40.89
N VAL A 302 -5.81 19.58 40.54
CA VAL A 302 -5.46 19.87 39.13
C VAL A 302 -3.98 19.63 38.87
N TRP A 303 -3.69 18.63 38.05
CA TRP A 303 -2.33 18.15 37.77
C TRP A 303 -1.62 18.89 36.64
N ASP A 304 -2.36 19.35 35.63
CA ASP A 304 -1.79 20.08 34.50
C ASP A 304 -2.81 21.02 33.85
N ILE A 305 -2.31 22.07 33.21
CA ILE A 305 -3.12 23.13 32.59
C ILE A 305 -2.51 23.53 31.25
N LYS A 306 -3.32 23.49 30.19
CA LYS A 306 -2.92 23.90 28.84
C LYS A 306 -4.00 24.70 28.13
N GLU A 307 -3.58 25.72 27.40
CA GLU A 307 -4.44 26.48 26.52
C GLU A 307 -4.38 25.90 25.10
N ASP A 308 -5.53 25.71 24.47
CA ASP A 308 -5.62 25.25 23.09
C ASP A 308 -5.47 26.41 22.08
N LEU A 309 -5.41 26.07 20.79
CA LEU A 309 -5.25 27.07 19.72
C LEU A 309 -6.47 27.98 19.53
N LYS A 310 -7.62 27.69 20.17
CA LYS A 310 -8.80 28.57 20.18
C LYS A 310 -8.76 29.56 21.36
N GLY A 311 -7.83 29.37 22.29
CA GLY A 311 -7.76 30.11 23.55
C GLY A 311 -8.60 29.50 24.67
N ASP A 312 -9.15 28.29 24.48
CA ASP A 312 -9.86 27.59 25.54
C ASP A 312 -8.82 26.94 26.48
N ILE A 313 -9.07 26.97 27.79
CA ILE A 313 -8.14 26.44 28.78
C ILE A 313 -8.62 25.07 29.27
N TRP A 314 -7.73 24.10 29.22
CA TRP A 314 -7.96 22.72 29.61
C TRP A 314 -7.24 22.40 30.91
N PHE A 315 -7.93 21.68 31.79
CA PHE A 315 -7.48 21.30 33.12
C PHE A 315 -7.52 19.78 33.23
N ALA A 316 -6.36 19.18 33.51
CA ALA A 316 -6.22 17.77 33.84
C ALA A 316 -6.46 17.62 35.33
N THR A 317 -7.51 16.90 35.71
CA THR A 317 -7.98 16.88 37.09
C THR A 317 -7.77 15.51 37.74
N GLY A 318 -7.62 15.50 39.07
CA GLY A 318 -7.37 14.30 39.87
C GLY A 318 -8.57 13.36 40.03
N GLY A 319 -9.70 13.71 39.43
CA GLY A 319 -10.95 12.94 39.39
C GLY A 319 -11.99 13.67 38.54
N ASN A 320 -13.08 13.03 38.11
CA ASN A 320 -14.06 13.64 37.19
C ASN A 320 -13.46 14.19 35.87
N GLY A 321 -12.38 13.56 35.39
CA GLY A 321 -11.86 13.68 34.03
C GLY A 321 -11.10 14.97 33.72
N VAL A 322 -11.43 15.60 32.59
CA VAL A 322 -10.82 16.87 32.15
C VAL A 322 -11.87 17.97 32.10
N SER A 323 -11.49 19.18 32.51
CA SER A 323 -12.36 20.35 32.44
C SER A 323 -11.88 21.30 31.36
N LYS A 324 -12.80 21.83 30.55
CA LYS A 324 -12.54 22.84 29.54
C LYS A 324 -13.22 24.15 29.92
N PHE A 325 -12.51 25.27 29.84
CA PHE A 325 -13.03 26.60 30.09
C PHE A 325 -12.92 27.48 28.85
N ASP A 326 -14.07 27.96 28.37
CA ASP A 326 -14.18 28.82 27.16
C ASP A 326 -14.06 30.33 27.47
N GLY A 327 -13.61 30.67 28.68
CA GLY A 327 -13.60 32.04 29.19
C GLY A 327 -14.91 32.46 29.88
N LYS A 328 -15.98 31.68 29.77
CA LYS A 328 -17.29 31.97 30.39
C LYS A 328 -17.83 30.82 31.22
N LYS A 329 -17.68 29.57 30.78
CA LYS A 329 -18.22 28.38 31.44
C LYS A 329 -17.25 27.22 31.38
N PHE A 330 -17.37 26.33 32.36
CA PHE A 330 -16.70 25.03 32.36
C PHE A 330 -17.55 23.97 31.67
N THR A 331 -16.89 23.06 30.96
CA THR A 331 -17.46 21.84 30.40
C THR A 331 -16.51 20.69 30.74
N SER A 332 -16.99 19.69 31.48
CA SER A 332 -16.16 18.55 31.90
C SER A 332 -16.43 17.32 31.06
N TYR A 333 -15.39 16.54 30.80
CA TYR A 333 -15.43 15.29 30.06
C TYR A 333 -14.87 14.19 30.94
N THR A 334 -15.70 13.18 31.25
CA THR A 334 -15.35 12.06 32.13
C THR A 334 -15.36 10.74 31.33
N THR A 335 -15.22 9.62 32.03
CA THR A 335 -15.49 8.28 31.52
C THR A 335 -16.89 8.16 30.93
N ALA A 336 -17.86 8.94 31.43
CA ALA A 336 -19.21 9.03 30.86
C ALA A 336 -19.27 9.81 29.54
N GLN A 337 -18.19 10.47 29.12
CA GLN A 337 -17.98 11.04 27.78
C GLN A 337 -16.94 10.24 26.99
N GLY A 338 -16.53 9.08 27.52
CA GLY A 338 -15.62 8.11 26.90
C GLY A 338 -14.14 8.35 27.10
N LEU A 339 -13.74 9.25 28.01
CA LEU A 339 -12.36 9.30 28.51
C LEU A 339 -12.01 7.93 29.13
N PRO A 340 -10.80 7.37 28.92
CA PRO A 340 -10.50 6.02 29.40
C PRO A 340 -10.40 5.92 30.93
N GLU A 341 -10.05 7.03 31.61
CA GLU A 341 -9.92 7.13 33.05
C GLU A 341 -10.21 8.57 33.52
N ASP A 342 -10.79 8.73 34.70
CA ASP A 342 -11.22 10.04 35.23
C ASP A 342 -10.09 10.81 35.94
N VAL A 343 -8.94 10.19 36.10
CA VAL A 343 -7.74 10.82 36.64
C VAL A 343 -6.78 11.10 35.49
N VAL A 344 -6.49 12.38 35.26
CA VAL A 344 -5.62 12.84 34.16
C VAL A 344 -4.45 13.62 34.74
N TYR A 345 -3.24 13.24 34.34
CA TYR A 345 -2.00 13.82 34.88
C TYR A 345 -1.36 14.85 33.94
N SER A 346 -1.53 14.72 32.63
CA SER A 346 -0.86 15.62 31.68
C SER A 346 -1.68 15.93 30.45
N ILE A 347 -1.42 17.10 29.87
CA ILE A 347 -2.03 17.55 28.62
C ILE A 347 -0.92 17.98 27.65
N SER A 348 -0.96 17.46 26.44
CA SER A 348 -0.14 17.93 25.33
C SER A 348 -1.00 18.27 24.12
N ILE A 349 -0.52 19.19 23.30
CA ILE A 349 -1.20 19.64 22.09
C ILE A 349 -0.19 19.47 20.95
N ASP A 350 -0.56 18.74 19.91
CA ASP A 350 0.32 18.53 18.76
C ASP A 350 0.38 19.79 17.85
N GLY A 351 1.32 19.82 16.91
CA GLY A 351 1.46 20.95 15.96
C GLY A 351 0.20 21.15 15.11
N SER A 352 -0.55 20.08 14.92
CA SER A 352 -1.86 20.05 14.29
C SER A 352 -3.00 20.57 15.18
N GLY A 353 -2.73 20.88 16.45
CA GLY A 353 -3.62 21.34 17.52
C GLY A 353 -4.60 20.32 18.09
N ASN A 354 -4.38 19.03 17.86
CA ASN A 354 -5.16 18.00 18.55
C ASN A 354 -4.66 17.87 19.99
N ILE A 355 -5.56 17.50 20.90
CA ILE A 355 -5.32 17.51 22.34
C ILE A 355 -5.18 16.07 22.83
N TRP A 356 -4.10 15.82 23.56
CA TRP A 356 -3.70 14.52 24.05
C TRP A 356 -3.64 14.56 25.57
N PHE A 357 -4.27 13.59 26.22
CA PHE A 357 -4.38 13.48 27.67
C PHE A 357 -3.66 12.24 28.16
N GLY A 358 -2.68 12.43 29.05
CA GLY A 358 -2.04 11.33 29.76
C GLY A 358 -2.87 10.95 30.98
N THR A 359 -3.36 9.71 31.02
CA THR A 359 -4.28 9.25 32.07
C THR A 359 -3.61 8.29 33.07
N ALA A 360 -4.24 8.13 34.23
CA ALA A 360 -3.74 7.28 35.32
C ALA A 360 -4.02 5.79 35.09
N GLY A 361 -3.43 5.20 34.05
CA GLY A 361 -3.56 3.76 33.73
C GLY A 361 -4.55 3.45 32.61
N GLY A 362 -5.17 4.47 32.01
CA GLY A 362 -5.97 4.34 30.79
C GLY A 362 -5.19 4.61 29.50
N GLY A 363 -3.87 4.82 29.57
CA GLY A 363 -3.03 5.18 28.43
C GLY A 363 -3.11 6.65 28.06
N VAL A 364 -2.91 6.94 26.77
CA VAL A 364 -3.04 8.28 26.20
C VAL A 364 -4.41 8.42 25.53
N ALA A 365 -5.20 9.40 25.94
CA ALA A 365 -6.49 9.72 25.35
C ALA A 365 -6.39 10.93 24.43
N LEU A 366 -6.68 10.74 23.15
CA LEU A 366 -6.75 11.78 22.14
C LEU A 366 -8.19 12.31 22.02
N TYR A 367 -8.37 13.62 22.17
CA TYR A 367 -9.67 14.26 22.00
C TYR A 367 -10.08 14.35 20.53
N ASN A 368 -11.11 13.60 20.15
CA ASN A 368 -11.65 13.56 18.78
C ASN A 368 -12.58 14.74 18.46
N GLY A 369 -12.95 15.54 19.47
CA GLY A 369 -13.89 16.66 19.35
C GLY A 369 -15.36 16.26 19.48
N ALA A 370 -16.24 17.27 19.46
CA ALA A 370 -17.70 17.10 19.48
C ALA A 370 -18.33 17.09 18.07
N ALA A 371 -17.50 17.06 17.03
CA ALA A 371 -17.96 17.30 15.67
C ALA A 371 -18.68 16.10 15.06
N PHE A 372 -18.41 14.87 15.52
CA PHE A 372 -19.09 13.65 15.07
C PHE A 372 -19.50 12.80 16.27
N THR A 373 -20.72 12.27 16.22
CA THR A 373 -21.28 11.30 17.17
C THR A 373 -22.03 10.24 16.37
N ASN A 374 -21.89 8.96 16.70
CA ASN A 374 -22.62 7.89 16.02
C ASN A 374 -23.64 7.24 16.97
N PHE A 375 -24.66 6.61 16.41
CA PHE A 375 -25.69 5.89 17.15
C PHE A 375 -25.95 4.57 16.43
N THR A 376 -25.82 3.46 17.15
CA THR A 376 -26.09 2.08 16.68
C THR A 376 -27.21 1.46 17.52
N PRO A 377 -27.72 0.27 17.16
CA PRO A 377 -28.67 -0.46 17.97
C PRO A 377 -28.19 -0.77 19.37
N ASP A 378 -26.89 -0.89 19.57
CA ASP A 378 -26.32 -1.06 20.91
C ASP A 378 -26.76 0.13 21.79
N VAL A 379 -26.63 1.37 21.33
CA VAL A 379 -27.01 2.55 22.13
C VAL A 379 -28.52 2.85 22.16
N GLY A 380 -29.35 1.93 21.63
CA GLY A 380 -30.81 1.98 21.73
C GLY A 380 -31.53 2.38 20.43
N LEU A 381 -30.82 2.63 19.33
CA LEU A 381 -31.44 2.81 18.02
C LEU A 381 -32.16 1.52 17.59
N ALA A 382 -33.29 1.59 16.88
CA ALA A 382 -34.02 0.38 16.53
C ALA A 382 -33.30 -0.48 15.48
N ASN A 383 -32.66 0.14 14.49
CA ASN A 383 -31.79 -0.53 13.51
C ASN A 383 -30.79 0.46 12.89
N ASN A 384 -29.67 -0.04 12.34
CA ASN A 384 -28.62 0.75 11.69
C ASN A 384 -29.07 1.43 10.39
N GLY A 385 -29.98 0.81 9.64
CA GLY A 385 -30.50 1.41 8.41
C GLY A 385 -31.48 2.53 8.72
N VAL A 386 -31.01 3.78 8.84
CA VAL A 386 -31.88 4.94 9.05
C VAL A 386 -32.20 5.64 7.73
N TYR A 387 -33.48 5.93 7.51
CA TYR A 387 -33.99 6.68 6.36
C TYR A 387 -34.60 8.01 6.82
N GLY A 388 -35.94 8.13 6.86
CA GLY A 388 -36.61 9.39 7.21
C GLY A 388 -36.25 9.89 8.61
N ILE A 389 -35.78 11.13 8.69
CA ILE A 389 -35.46 11.84 9.94
C ILE A 389 -36.31 13.10 10.04
N LEU A 390 -36.88 13.38 11.22
CA LEU A 390 -37.57 14.64 11.50
C LEU A 390 -37.37 15.09 12.95
N GLU A 391 -37.70 16.36 13.22
CA GLU A 391 -37.71 16.95 14.56
C GLU A 391 -39.13 17.40 14.94
N ASP A 392 -39.62 16.96 16.10
CA ASP A 392 -40.92 17.37 16.63
C ASP A 392 -40.89 18.78 17.25
N LYS A 393 -42.04 19.26 17.72
CA LYS A 393 -42.17 20.61 18.32
C LYS A 393 -41.40 20.78 19.64
N ASP A 394 -41.12 19.68 20.32
CA ASP A 394 -40.44 19.66 21.62
C ASP A 394 -38.92 19.46 21.47
N GLY A 395 -38.43 19.37 20.22
CA GLY A 395 -37.02 19.19 19.88
C GLY A 395 -36.53 17.74 19.97
N ASN A 396 -37.44 16.76 20.03
CA ASN A 396 -37.06 15.35 19.93
C ASN A 396 -36.89 14.96 18.46
N LEU A 397 -35.90 14.11 18.21
CA LEU A 397 -35.63 13.59 16.88
C LEU A 397 -36.29 12.23 16.68
N TRP A 398 -36.82 12.00 15.50
CA TRP A 398 -37.49 10.76 15.14
C TRP A 398 -36.82 10.16 13.91
N PHE A 399 -36.49 8.88 13.99
CA PHE A 399 -35.73 8.15 12.98
C PHE A 399 -36.54 6.95 12.49
N GLY A 400 -36.86 6.93 11.21
CA GLY A 400 -37.39 5.75 10.53
C GLY A 400 -36.28 4.77 10.22
N THR A 401 -36.47 3.50 10.59
CA THR A 401 -35.45 2.46 10.43
C THR A 401 -35.87 1.34 9.48
N ASP A 402 -34.88 0.64 8.94
CA ASP A 402 -35.04 -0.54 8.09
C ASP A 402 -35.41 -1.76 8.94
N GLY A 403 -36.70 -2.06 9.09
CA GLY A 403 -37.17 -3.25 9.79
C GLY A 403 -37.18 -3.16 11.32
N GLY A 404 -36.72 -2.04 11.91
CA GLY A 404 -36.77 -1.78 13.37
C GLY A 404 -37.95 -0.92 13.82
N GLY A 405 -38.70 -0.31 12.90
CA GLY A 405 -39.76 0.66 13.18
C GLY A 405 -39.25 2.09 13.33
N VAL A 406 -39.78 2.84 14.29
CA VAL A 406 -39.43 4.26 14.53
C VAL A 406 -38.71 4.41 15.86
N SER A 407 -37.56 5.09 15.87
CA SER A 407 -36.84 5.47 17.09
C SER A 407 -37.02 6.97 17.39
N LYS A 408 -37.50 7.30 18.58
CA LYS A 408 -37.54 8.67 19.12
C LYS A 408 -36.34 8.90 20.03
N TYR A 409 -35.66 10.03 19.88
CA TYR A 409 -34.53 10.46 20.71
C TYR A 409 -34.80 11.82 21.33
N ASP A 410 -34.78 11.89 22.67
CA ASP A 410 -35.07 13.10 23.45
C ASP A 410 -33.82 13.96 23.77
N GLY A 411 -32.69 13.62 23.14
CA GLY A 411 -31.39 14.22 23.46
C GLY A 411 -30.60 13.47 24.54
N LYS A 412 -31.18 12.44 25.16
CA LYS A 412 -30.53 11.60 26.18
C LYS A 412 -30.67 10.10 25.91
N SER A 413 -31.85 9.65 25.48
CA SER A 413 -32.17 8.23 25.34
C SER A 413 -33.11 7.96 24.16
N PHE A 414 -33.11 6.71 23.67
CA PHE A 414 -34.00 6.25 22.60
C PHE A 414 -35.26 5.58 23.15
N THR A 415 -36.38 5.81 22.49
CA THR A 415 -37.64 5.08 22.65
C THR A 415 -38.06 4.51 21.30
N ASN A 416 -38.21 3.18 21.19
CA ASN A 416 -38.51 2.50 19.93
C ASN A 416 -39.99 2.12 19.84
N TYR A 417 -40.59 2.33 18.66
CA TYR A 417 -41.96 1.97 18.32
C TYR A 417 -41.95 0.95 17.18
N THR A 418 -42.45 -0.25 17.44
CA THR A 418 -42.55 -1.36 16.48
C THR A 418 -44.01 -1.66 16.15
N THR A 419 -44.25 -2.72 15.37
CA THR A 419 -45.60 -3.21 15.07
C THR A 419 -46.41 -3.57 16.32
N ASP A 420 -45.74 -3.97 17.41
CA ASP A 420 -46.40 -4.30 18.68
C ASP A 420 -46.98 -3.06 19.38
N GLN A 421 -46.46 -1.87 19.06
CA GLN A 421 -46.96 -0.59 19.54
C GLN A 421 -47.90 0.10 18.53
N GLY A 422 -48.37 -0.63 17.51
CA GLY A 422 -49.40 -0.17 16.57
C GLY A 422 -48.87 0.42 15.26
N LEU A 423 -47.57 0.41 15.03
CA LEU A 423 -47.00 0.78 13.73
C LEU A 423 -47.45 -0.24 12.65
N PRO A 424 -47.89 0.18 11.46
CA PRO A 424 -48.45 -0.75 10.49
C PRO A 424 -47.41 -1.64 9.79
N HIS A 425 -46.13 -1.23 9.79
CA HIS A 425 -45.05 -1.97 9.14
C HIS A 425 -43.69 -1.58 9.76
N PRO A 426 -42.72 -2.51 9.87
CA PRO A 426 -41.44 -2.24 10.53
C PRO A 426 -40.42 -1.44 9.68
N LEU A 427 -40.53 -1.46 8.36
CA LEU A 427 -39.71 -0.62 7.47
C LEU A 427 -40.34 0.77 7.30
N ILE A 428 -39.62 1.81 7.74
CA ILE A 428 -40.02 3.21 7.65
C ILE A 428 -39.07 3.96 6.71
N ILE A 429 -39.59 4.42 5.57
CA ILE A 429 -38.78 4.93 4.45
C ILE A 429 -38.75 6.46 4.43
N SER A 430 -39.86 7.11 4.78
CA SER A 430 -39.98 8.56 4.76
C SER A 430 -40.71 9.06 5.99
N ALA A 431 -40.41 10.30 6.39
CA ALA A 431 -41.05 10.93 7.53
C ALA A 431 -41.15 12.44 7.29
N ILE A 432 -42.24 13.07 7.73
CA ILE A 432 -42.41 14.53 7.69
C ILE A 432 -43.20 15.01 8.92
N LYS A 433 -42.87 16.22 9.39
CA LYS A 433 -43.72 17.00 10.29
C LYS A 433 -44.49 18.01 9.45
N ASP A 434 -45.82 17.97 9.51
CA ASP A 434 -46.66 18.93 8.80
C ASP A 434 -46.73 20.29 9.52
N LYS A 435 -47.32 21.30 8.87
CA LYS A 435 -47.54 22.65 9.42
C LYS A 435 -48.44 22.69 10.68
N LYS A 436 -49.09 21.58 11.05
CA LYS A 436 -49.92 21.45 12.25
C LYS A 436 -49.22 20.65 13.35
N ASP A 437 -47.90 20.45 13.23
CA ASP A 437 -47.05 19.67 14.14
C ASP A 437 -47.44 18.19 14.24
N GLN A 438 -48.13 17.64 13.24
CA GLN A 438 -48.43 16.21 13.16
C GLN A 438 -47.28 15.46 12.49
N LEU A 439 -46.96 14.28 13.02
CA LEU A 439 -45.86 13.46 12.51
C LEU A 439 -46.41 12.33 11.63
N TRP A 440 -45.96 12.32 10.38
CA TRP A 440 -46.36 11.37 9.36
C TRP A 440 -45.19 10.48 8.96
N PHE A 441 -45.43 9.17 8.86
CA PHE A 441 -44.44 8.17 8.52
C PHE A 441 -44.89 7.35 7.31
N GLY A 442 -44.09 7.36 6.26
CA GLY A 442 -44.29 6.54 5.07
C GLY A 442 -43.59 5.20 5.25
N THR A 443 -44.36 4.13 5.11
CA THR A 443 -43.87 2.78 5.38
C THR A 443 -43.58 1.99 4.09
N GLY A 444 -42.78 0.94 4.20
CA GLY A 444 -42.41 0.06 3.08
C GLY A 444 -43.45 -0.99 2.69
N GLY A 445 -44.68 -0.90 3.21
CA GLY A 445 -45.72 -1.91 2.94
C GLY A 445 -46.98 -1.81 3.80
N GLY A 446 -47.07 -0.85 4.72
CA GLY A 446 -48.25 -0.60 5.56
C GLY A 446 -49.00 0.70 5.22
N GLY A 447 -48.61 1.41 4.15
CA GLY A 447 -49.16 2.70 3.78
C GLY A 447 -48.56 3.86 4.58
N LEU A 448 -49.40 4.87 4.85
CA LEU A 448 -49.06 6.08 5.57
C LEU A 448 -49.53 5.97 7.03
N ALA A 449 -48.65 6.25 7.99
CA ALA A 449 -48.96 6.22 9.43
C ALA A 449 -48.89 7.62 10.03
N LEU A 450 -49.94 8.02 10.75
CA LEU A 450 -50.01 9.25 11.53
C LEU A 450 -49.80 8.94 13.00
N TYR A 451 -48.80 9.56 13.62
CA TYR A 451 -48.58 9.46 15.06
C TYR A 451 -49.52 10.40 15.82
N LYS A 452 -50.23 9.86 16.81
CA LYS A 452 -51.03 10.63 17.77
C LYS A 452 -50.53 10.34 19.20
N GLU A 453 -50.09 11.39 19.87
CA GLU A 453 -49.69 11.33 21.28
C GLU A 453 -50.95 11.17 22.16
N VAL A 454 -51.00 10.11 22.97
CA VAL A 454 -52.13 9.86 23.88
C VAL A 454 -51.84 10.57 25.21
N SER A 455 -52.85 11.26 25.75
CA SER A 455 -52.79 12.09 26.96
C SER A 455 -51.94 11.51 28.11
N PRO A 456 -51.30 12.37 28.93
CA PRO A 456 -50.40 11.95 30.01
C PRO A 456 -51.17 11.10 31.04
N GLY A 457 -50.98 9.78 30.97
CA GLY A 457 -51.68 8.79 31.78
C GLY A 457 -51.86 7.43 31.11
N ASN A 458 -51.88 7.39 29.77
CA ASN A 458 -51.92 6.14 28.99
C ASN A 458 -50.59 5.93 28.26
N LYS A 459 -49.77 4.97 28.70
CA LYS A 459 -48.41 4.71 28.17
C LYS A 459 -48.34 4.09 26.76
N LYS A 460 -49.41 4.12 25.97
CA LYS A 460 -49.40 3.54 24.61
C LYS A 460 -49.56 4.66 23.57
N ALA A 461 -48.50 4.88 22.79
CA ALA A 461 -48.60 5.62 21.55
C ALA A 461 -49.64 4.99 20.63
N SER A 462 -50.31 5.81 19.81
CA SER A 462 -51.28 5.33 18.83
C SER A 462 -50.91 5.82 17.44
N PHE A 463 -50.90 4.91 16.48
CA PHE A 463 -50.73 5.21 15.06
C PHE A 463 -52.05 5.04 14.34
N THR A 464 -52.45 6.03 13.54
CA THR A 464 -53.59 5.93 12.61
C THR A 464 -53.03 5.59 11.23
N THR A 465 -53.52 4.53 10.60
CA THR A 465 -52.98 4.02 9.34
C THR A 465 -53.92 4.31 8.17
N PHE A 466 -53.34 4.79 7.06
CA PHE A 466 -54.01 4.99 5.77
C PHE A 466 -53.33 4.11 4.71
N ASN A 467 -54.08 3.17 4.15
CA ASN A 467 -53.58 2.15 3.23
C ASN A 467 -54.58 1.89 2.11
N THR A 468 -54.44 0.80 1.35
CA THR A 468 -55.32 0.51 0.21
C THR A 468 -56.78 0.34 0.59
N GLN A 469 -57.08 -0.11 1.82
CA GLN A 469 -58.46 -0.20 2.32
C GLN A 469 -59.12 1.17 2.47
N HIS A 470 -58.31 2.23 2.57
CA HIS A 470 -58.74 3.61 2.67
C HIS A 470 -58.67 4.35 1.33
N GLY A 471 -58.35 3.67 0.21
CA GLY A 471 -58.31 4.27 -1.13
C GLY A 471 -56.92 4.72 -1.60
N LEU A 472 -55.85 4.44 -0.85
CA LEU A 472 -54.48 4.66 -1.29
C LEU A 472 -54.12 3.65 -2.40
N GLN A 473 -53.45 4.09 -3.47
CA GLN A 473 -53.19 3.26 -4.65
C GLN A 473 -52.10 2.22 -4.41
N ASN A 474 -51.18 2.45 -3.48
CA ASN A 474 -50.07 1.56 -3.16
C ASN A 474 -49.59 1.80 -1.72
N GLU A 475 -49.18 0.75 -1.00
CA GLU A 475 -48.83 0.80 0.42
C GLU A 475 -47.35 1.08 0.68
N ILE A 476 -46.53 1.16 -0.38
CA ILE A 476 -45.11 1.53 -0.30
C ILE A 476 -44.99 3.03 -0.53
N ILE A 477 -44.59 3.77 0.50
CA ILE A 477 -44.47 5.24 0.48
C ILE A 477 -43.00 5.66 0.59
N TYR A 478 -42.42 6.09 -0.54
CA TYR A 478 -41.00 6.48 -0.67
C TYR A 478 -40.72 7.94 -0.31
N ALA A 479 -41.71 8.82 -0.49
CA ALA A 479 -41.58 10.24 -0.23
C ALA A 479 -42.90 10.83 0.27
N ILE A 480 -42.80 11.82 1.15
CA ILE A 480 -43.92 12.62 1.63
C ILE A 480 -43.46 14.06 1.61
N THR A 481 -44.27 14.96 1.05
CA THR A 481 -44.05 16.40 1.16
C THR A 481 -45.37 17.13 1.39
N GLU A 482 -45.32 18.30 2.01
CA GLU A 482 -46.51 19.14 2.22
C GLU A 482 -46.40 20.38 1.33
N ASP A 483 -47.44 20.65 0.53
CA ASP A 483 -47.46 21.84 -0.32
C ASP A 483 -47.82 23.13 0.46
N ARG A 484 -47.67 24.29 -0.19
CA ARG A 484 -47.99 25.61 0.39
C ARG A 484 -49.44 25.73 0.88
N PHE A 485 -50.37 24.94 0.32
CA PHE A 485 -51.78 24.93 0.67
C PHE A 485 -52.13 23.92 1.79
N GLY A 486 -51.15 23.13 2.24
CA GLY A 486 -51.30 22.14 3.31
C GLY A 486 -51.83 20.78 2.84
N ASN A 487 -51.74 20.48 1.55
CA ASN A 487 -52.00 19.12 1.06
C ASN A 487 -50.73 18.28 1.16
N LEU A 488 -50.90 17.00 1.51
CA LEU A 488 -49.81 16.05 1.50
C LEU A 488 -49.68 15.43 0.11
N TRP A 489 -48.45 15.32 -0.38
CA TRP A 489 -48.10 14.65 -1.62
C TRP A 489 -47.26 13.42 -1.30
N LEU A 490 -47.69 12.27 -1.79
CA LEU A 490 -47.11 10.96 -1.52
C LEU A 490 -46.49 10.40 -2.79
N GLY A 491 -45.21 10.02 -2.69
CA GLY A 491 -44.49 9.29 -3.72
C GLY A 491 -44.61 7.80 -3.45
N THR A 492 -45.23 7.06 -4.36
CA THR A 492 -45.51 5.64 -4.13
C THR A 492 -44.60 4.72 -4.95
N GLY A 493 -44.47 3.46 -4.49
CA GLY A 493 -43.71 2.41 -5.17
C GLY A 493 -44.42 1.73 -6.34
N GLY A 494 -45.06 2.51 -7.22
CA GLY A 494 -45.72 2.02 -8.43
C GLY A 494 -47.15 2.51 -8.64
N GLY A 495 -47.73 3.23 -7.66
CA GLY A 495 -49.05 3.87 -7.76
C GLY A 495 -49.00 5.31 -8.32
N GLY A 496 -47.82 5.81 -8.70
CA GLY A 496 -47.63 7.19 -9.16
C GLY A 496 -47.55 8.21 -8.02
N LEU A 497 -47.78 9.47 -8.38
CA LEU A 497 -47.84 10.60 -7.45
C LEU A 497 -49.25 10.72 -6.89
N VAL A 498 -49.41 10.67 -5.57
CA VAL A 498 -50.72 10.74 -4.91
C VAL A 498 -50.84 12.02 -4.11
N LYS A 499 -51.85 12.84 -4.43
CA LYS A 499 -52.27 13.97 -3.59
C LYS A 499 -53.24 13.47 -2.53
N PHE A 500 -52.98 13.77 -1.27
CA PHE A 500 -53.82 13.45 -0.13
C PHE A 500 -54.36 14.74 0.49
N ASP A 501 -55.66 14.95 0.30
CA ASP A 501 -56.38 16.05 0.96
C ASP A 501 -56.98 15.56 2.28
N TRP A 502 -56.19 15.70 3.34
CA TRP A 502 -56.58 15.35 4.71
C TRP A 502 -57.49 16.42 5.36
N ASN A 503 -57.60 17.61 4.77
CA ASN A 503 -58.25 18.76 5.41
C ASN A 503 -59.74 18.89 5.10
N THR A 504 -60.27 18.11 4.14
CA THR A 504 -61.60 18.36 3.54
C THR A 504 -62.67 17.28 3.77
N LEU A 505 -62.37 16.13 4.38
CA LEU A 505 -63.34 15.02 4.50
C LEU A 505 -63.41 14.39 5.91
N PRO A 506 -64.57 13.80 6.30
CA PRO A 506 -64.70 13.00 7.52
C PRO A 506 -63.70 11.83 7.53
N GLU A 507 -63.30 11.35 8.72
CA GLU A 507 -62.31 10.27 8.93
C GLU A 507 -62.56 8.97 8.11
N SER A 508 -63.74 8.79 7.52
CA SER A 508 -64.16 7.61 6.76
C SER A 508 -64.00 7.69 5.23
N GLU A 509 -63.64 8.83 4.64
CA GLU A 509 -63.44 8.98 3.19
C GLU A 509 -62.10 9.68 2.93
N ALA A 510 -61.04 8.90 2.70
CA ALA A 510 -59.73 9.49 2.46
C ALA A 510 -59.64 10.09 1.03
N GLY A 511 -59.31 11.39 0.95
CA GLY A 511 -59.24 12.16 -0.29
C GLY A 511 -57.97 11.93 -1.11
N PHE A 512 -57.73 10.71 -1.59
CA PHE A 512 -56.57 10.38 -2.43
C PHE A 512 -56.86 10.61 -3.92
N THR A 513 -56.01 11.39 -4.58
CA THR A 513 -56.01 11.60 -6.03
C THR A 513 -54.66 11.18 -6.61
N ALA A 514 -54.64 10.14 -7.45
CA ALA A 514 -53.41 9.64 -8.07
C ALA A 514 -53.19 10.19 -9.48
N TYR A 515 -51.94 10.50 -9.80
CA TYR A 515 -51.43 10.85 -11.11
C TYR A 515 -50.40 9.80 -11.53
N THR A 516 -50.62 9.17 -12.67
CA THR A 516 -49.77 8.11 -13.23
C THR A 516 -49.24 8.52 -14.60
N THR A 517 -48.49 7.61 -15.24
CA THR A 517 -48.04 7.73 -16.64
C THR A 517 -49.18 8.06 -17.61
N ASP A 518 -50.41 7.62 -17.33
CA ASP A 518 -51.57 7.93 -18.17
C ASP A 518 -51.94 9.42 -18.15
N GLN A 519 -51.55 10.15 -17.11
CA GLN A 519 -51.74 11.60 -16.98
C GLN A 519 -50.48 12.40 -17.38
N GLY A 520 -49.42 11.75 -17.87
CA GLY A 520 -48.20 12.40 -18.38
C GLY A 520 -46.99 12.37 -17.44
N LEU A 521 -47.11 11.73 -16.26
CA LEU A 521 -45.98 11.46 -15.37
C LEU A 521 -44.93 10.56 -16.08
N ALA A 522 -43.64 10.78 -15.83
CA ALA A 522 -42.61 10.02 -16.55
C ALA A 522 -42.55 8.54 -16.14
N ASN A 523 -42.81 8.23 -14.86
CA ASN A 523 -42.75 6.88 -14.31
C ASN A 523 -43.57 6.83 -13.00
N ASN A 524 -44.15 5.67 -12.67
CA ASN A 524 -45.00 5.49 -11.49
C ASN A 524 -44.23 5.16 -10.19
N TYR A 525 -42.92 4.92 -10.27
CA TYR A 525 -42.04 4.80 -9.10
C TYR A 525 -41.49 6.16 -8.72
N ILE A 526 -42.01 6.74 -7.63
CA ILE A 526 -41.68 8.09 -7.19
C ILE A 526 -40.76 8.04 -5.99
N TYR A 527 -39.52 8.51 -6.14
CA TYR A 527 -38.53 8.51 -5.05
C TYR A 527 -38.44 9.82 -4.31
N SER A 528 -38.71 10.96 -4.93
CA SER A 528 -38.63 12.27 -4.27
C SER A 528 -39.65 13.26 -4.83
N ILE A 529 -40.05 14.20 -3.98
CA ILE A 529 -41.02 15.24 -4.32
C ILE A 529 -40.56 16.54 -3.65
N LEU A 530 -40.51 17.63 -4.41
CA LEU A 530 -40.18 18.97 -3.93
C LEU A 530 -41.15 19.99 -4.54
N GLU A 531 -41.71 20.88 -3.74
CA GLU A 531 -42.37 22.07 -4.26
C GLU A 531 -41.35 23.21 -4.41
N ASP A 532 -41.19 23.76 -5.61
CA ASP A 532 -40.31 24.91 -5.83
C ASP A 532 -40.93 26.22 -5.33
N SER A 533 -40.10 27.26 -5.19
CA SER A 533 -40.51 28.62 -4.79
C SER A 533 -41.65 29.20 -5.66
N LYS A 534 -41.78 28.75 -6.93
CA LYS A 534 -42.81 29.17 -7.88
C LYS A 534 -44.11 28.36 -7.76
N GLY A 535 -44.14 27.30 -6.96
CA GLY A 535 -45.31 26.45 -6.71
C GLY A 535 -45.44 25.27 -7.67
N ASN A 536 -44.40 24.93 -8.43
CA ASN A 536 -44.37 23.71 -9.23
C ASN A 536 -43.93 22.55 -8.36
N ILE A 537 -44.55 21.39 -8.56
CA ILE A 537 -44.13 20.15 -7.91
C ILE A 537 -43.13 19.47 -8.84
N TRP A 538 -41.92 19.23 -8.34
CA TRP A 538 -40.87 18.47 -8.99
C TRP A 538 -40.84 17.06 -8.42
N ILE A 539 -40.79 16.08 -9.31
CA ILE A 539 -40.91 14.66 -8.99
C ILE A 539 -39.70 13.92 -9.54
N GLY A 540 -38.94 13.28 -8.65
CA GLY A 540 -37.82 12.41 -9.00
C GLY A 540 -38.31 10.97 -9.12
N THR A 541 -38.01 10.33 -10.24
CA THR A 541 -38.55 9.00 -10.56
C THR A 541 -37.49 7.91 -10.58
N GLY A 542 -37.93 6.65 -10.46
CA GLY A 542 -37.07 5.46 -10.49
C GLY A 542 -36.67 4.97 -11.89
N GLY A 543 -36.42 5.88 -12.84
CA GLY A 543 -35.96 5.52 -14.19
C GLY A 543 -36.60 6.30 -15.34
N GLY A 544 -37.49 7.26 -15.06
CA GLY A 544 -38.07 8.17 -16.07
C GLY A 544 -37.48 9.59 -16.03
N GLY A 545 -36.44 9.83 -15.25
CA GLY A 545 -35.87 11.14 -14.99
C GLY A 545 -36.74 11.96 -14.03
N ILE A 546 -36.99 13.21 -14.38
CA ILE A 546 -37.70 14.19 -13.55
C ILE A 546 -39.00 14.57 -14.24
N SER A 547 -40.10 14.61 -13.49
CA SER A 547 -41.36 15.23 -13.92
C SER A 547 -41.59 16.53 -13.17
N LYS A 548 -41.91 17.59 -13.89
CA LYS A 548 -42.37 18.87 -13.33
C LYS A 548 -43.87 19.02 -13.55
N PHE A 549 -44.62 19.26 -12.47
CA PHE A 549 -46.05 19.50 -12.49
C PHE A 549 -46.37 20.95 -12.13
N ASP A 550 -47.01 21.68 -13.04
CA ASP A 550 -47.40 23.08 -12.86
C ASP A 550 -48.81 23.26 -12.26
N GLY A 551 -49.42 22.16 -11.78
CA GLY A 551 -50.80 22.11 -11.33
C GLY A 551 -51.81 21.75 -12.43
N LYS A 552 -51.39 21.68 -13.69
CA LYS A 552 -52.25 21.34 -14.84
C LYS A 552 -51.67 20.21 -15.69
N SER A 553 -50.38 20.22 -15.97
CA SER A 553 -49.70 19.30 -16.89
C SER A 553 -48.29 18.94 -16.41
N PHE A 554 -47.77 17.82 -16.92
CA PHE A 554 -46.41 17.35 -16.65
C PHE A 554 -45.45 17.73 -17.79
N THR A 555 -44.24 18.16 -17.42
CA THR A 555 -43.09 18.31 -18.31
C THR A 555 -41.97 17.41 -17.83
N ASN A 556 -41.44 16.54 -18.68
CA ASN A 556 -40.48 15.51 -18.30
C ASN A 556 -39.06 15.83 -18.81
N TYR A 557 -38.04 15.61 -17.98
CA TYR A 557 -36.64 15.81 -18.29
C TYR A 557 -35.87 14.51 -18.04
N THR A 558 -35.05 14.12 -19.01
CA THR A 558 -34.27 12.87 -19.02
C THR A 558 -32.81 13.15 -19.35
N THR A 559 -32.00 12.10 -19.42
CA THR A 559 -30.62 12.15 -19.92
C THR A 559 -30.47 12.83 -21.28
N GLU A 560 -31.47 12.72 -22.16
CA GLU A 560 -31.49 13.43 -23.46
C GLU A 560 -31.54 14.96 -23.31
N HIS A 561 -32.04 15.45 -22.17
CA HIS A 561 -32.15 16.87 -21.85
C HIS A 561 -30.96 17.39 -21.03
N GLY A 562 -29.97 16.54 -20.74
CA GLY A 562 -28.76 16.88 -19.99
C GLY A 562 -28.73 16.42 -18.53
N LEU A 563 -29.78 15.72 -18.05
CA LEU A 563 -29.77 15.09 -16.74
C LEU A 563 -28.67 14.00 -16.67
N SER A 564 -27.97 13.86 -15.54
CA SER A 564 -26.88 12.90 -15.42
C SER A 564 -27.32 11.43 -15.39
N ASN A 565 -28.52 11.14 -14.89
CA ASN A 565 -29.12 9.80 -14.88
C ASN A 565 -30.65 9.90 -14.72
N ASP A 566 -31.39 8.95 -15.27
CA ASP A 566 -32.86 8.92 -15.21
C ASP A 566 -33.43 8.36 -13.89
N ILE A 567 -32.58 7.88 -12.97
CA ILE A 567 -32.97 7.52 -11.60
C ILE A 567 -32.58 8.67 -10.65
N VAL A 568 -33.58 9.32 -10.06
CA VAL A 568 -33.41 10.51 -9.20
C VAL A 568 -33.91 10.24 -7.79
N TRP A 569 -33.00 10.22 -6.82
CA TRP A 569 -33.29 9.85 -5.42
C TRP A 569 -33.82 11.01 -4.57
N SER A 570 -33.29 12.21 -4.77
CA SER A 570 -33.59 13.39 -3.95
C SER A 570 -33.49 14.67 -4.79
N ILE A 571 -34.24 15.69 -4.39
CA ILE A 571 -34.32 17.01 -5.05
C ILE A 571 -34.21 18.10 -3.98
N LEU A 572 -33.40 19.12 -4.25
CA LEU A 572 -33.21 20.29 -3.39
C LEU A 572 -33.27 21.57 -4.23
N GLU A 573 -34.02 22.58 -3.78
CA GLU A 573 -33.91 23.96 -4.29
C GLU A 573 -32.97 24.72 -3.37
N ASP A 574 -31.87 25.25 -3.90
CA ASP A 574 -30.94 26.07 -3.12
C ASP A 574 -31.47 27.50 -2.91
N LYS A 575 -30.92 28.25 -1.94
CA LYS A 575 -31.30 29.65 -1.68
C LYS A 575 -31.08 30.61 -2.86
N THR A 576 -30.31 30.22 -3.87
CA THR A 576 -30.11 31.01 -5.09
C THR A 576 -31.14 30.71 -6.18
N GLY A 577 -32.00 29.70 -5.96
CA GLY A 577 -33.07 29.28 -6.86
C GLY A 577 -32.68 28.22 -7.88
N ASN A 578 -31.49 27.59 -7.75
CA ASN A 578 -31.15 26.44 -8.59
C ASN A 578 -31.73 25.15 -7.99
N LEU A 579 -32.09 24.22 -8.87
CA LEU A 579 -32.52 22.88 -8.48
C LEU A 579 -31.35 21.90 -8.57
N TRP A 580 -31.20 21.07 -7.55
CA TRP A 580 -30.19 20.04 -7.44
C TRP A 580 -30.88 18.67 -7.42
N PHE A 581 -30.38 17.74 -8.23
CA PHE A 581 -30.95 16.41 -8.41
C PHE A 581 -29.90 15.36 -8.10
N ALA A 582 -30.13 14.58 -7.04
CA ALA A 582 -29.29 13.46 -6.66
C ALA A 582 -29.58 12.26 -7.56
N THR A 583 -28.57 11.75 -8.25
CA THR A 583 -28.77 10.72 -9.28
C THR A 583 -28.01 9.42 -9.00
N GLN A 584 -28.51 8.30 -9.52
CA GLN A 584 -27.85 6.99 -9.40
C GLN A 584 -26.64 6.91 -10.34
N GLY A 585 -25.43 6.99 -9.80
CA GLY A 585 -24.18 6.76 -10.56
C GLY A 585 -23.80 7.86 -11.56
N GLY A 586 -24.57 8.94 -11.67
CA GLY A 586 -24.30 10.11 -12.52
C GLY A 586 -23.84 11.36 -11.74
N GLY A 587 -23.70 11.27 -10.42
CA GLY A 587 -23.39 12.39 -9.54
C GLY A 587 -24.61 13.25 -9.22
N VAL A 588 -24.40 14.57 -9.09
CA VAL A 588 -25.49 15.54 -8.85
C VAL A 588 -25.69 16.43 -10.06
N SER A 589 -26.92 16.54 -10.54
CA SER A 589 -27.28 17.48 -11.60
C SER A 589 -27.82 18.78 -11.01
N ARG A 590 -27.21 19.92 -11.33
CA ARG A 590 -27.70 21.27 -11.02
C ARG A 590 -28.41 21.86 -12.23
N PHE A 591 -29.58 22.45 -12.03
CA PHE A 591 -30.40 23.10 -13.04
C PHE A 591 -30.67 24.55 -12.65
N ASP A 592 -30.22 25.48 -13.50
CA ASP A 592 -30.36 26.93 -13.33
C ASP A 592 -31.67 27.49 -13.90
N GLY A 593 -32.57 26.62 -14.35
CA GLY A 593 -33.79 26.98 -15.07
C GLY A 593 -33.67 26.97 -16.59
N GLN A 594 -32.45 26.83 -17.14
CA GLN A 594 -32.18 26.76 -18.58
C GLN A 594 -31.44 25.48 -18.98
N SER A 595 -30.43 25.07 -18.21
CA SER A 595 -29.55 23.95 -18.55
C SER A 595 -29.17 23.09 -17.35
N PHE A 596 -28.94 21.80 -17.60
CA PHE A 596 -28.43 20.86 -16.59
C PHE A 596 -26.89 20.82 -16.62
N GLN A 597 -26.30 20.73 -15.44
CA GLN A 597 -24.86 20.60 -15.24
C GLN A 597 -24.59 19.52 -14.19
N ALA A 598 -23.80 18.51 -14.53
CA ALA A 598 -23.47 17.40 -13.63
C ALA A 598 -22.17 17.68 -12.84
N ILE A 599 -22.16 17.33 -11.56
CA ILE A 599 -20.98 17.29 -10.69
C ILE A 599 -20.71 15.82 -10.35
N THR A 600 -19.54 15.33 -10.73
CA THR A 600 -19.11 13.93 -10.58
C THR A 600 -17.80 13.81 -9.82
N THR A 601 -17.28 12.59 -9.68
CA THR A 601 -15.97 12.28 -9.11
C THR A 601 -14.83 13.02 -9.79
N ARG A 602 -14.98 13.42 -11.07
CA ARG A 602 -14.00 14.22 -11.82
C ARG A 602 -13.82 15.65 -11.28
N GLU A 603 -14.85 16.16 -10.61
CA GLU A 603 -14.93 17.53 -10.08
C GLU A 603 -14.55 17.58 -8.59
N GLY A 604 -14.54 16.42 -7.94
CA GLY A 604 -14.24 16.27 -6.52
C GLY A 604 -15.37 15.69 -5.69
N LEU A 605 -16.45 15.20 -6.31
CA LEU A 605 -17.44 14.38 -5.60
C LEU A 605 -16.79 13.08 -5.12
N ILE A 606 -17.20 12.58 -3.96
CA ILE A 606 -16.57 11.39 -3.39
C ILE A 606 -17.02 10.06 -4.03
N ASP A 607 -18.26 10.01 -4.51
CA ASP A 607 -18.87 8.89 -5.23
C ASP A 607 -20.01 9.43 -6.10
N ASP A 608 -20.19 8.86 -7.29
CA ASP A 608 -21.21 9.32 -8.26
C ASP A 608 -22.62 8.80 -7.93
N THR A 609 -22.77 7.94 -6.93
CA THR A 609 -24.09 7.53 -6.43
C THR A 609 -24.52 8.41 -5.28
N VAL A 610 -25.52 9.26 -5.53
CA VAL A 610 -26.01 10.25 -4.56
C VAL A 610 -27.43 9.89 -4.16
N TYR A 611 -27.68 9.76 -2.85
CA TYR A 611 -29.00 9.41 -2.32
C TYR A 611 -29.77 10.61 -1.79
N ASP A 612 -29.08 11.60 -1.23
CA ASP A 612 -29.76 12.70 -0.56
C ASP A 612 -28.99 14.01 -0.59
N LEU A 613 -29.73 15.11 -0.43
CA LEU A 613 -29.24 16.48 -0.52
C LEU A 613 -29.82 17.32 0.63
N LEU A 614 -29.01 18.19 1.20
CA LEU A 614 -29.43 19.10 2.27
C LEU A 614 -28.71 20.45 2.12
N GLU A 615 -29.43 21.57 2.25
CA GLU A 615 -28.82 22.89 2.41
C GLU A 615 -28.88 23.34 3.88
N ASP A 616 -27.77 23.86 4.42
CA ASP A 616 -27.75 24.44 5.77
C ASP A 616 -28.20 25.91 5.83
N GLU A 617 -28.34 26.47 7.03
CA GLU A 617 -28.71 27.88 7.24
C GLU A 617 -27.73 28.88 6.59
N THR A 618 -26.47 28.50 6.39
CA THR A 618 -25.43 29.37 5.81
C THR A 618 -25.34 29.27 4.28
N GLY A 619 -26.00 28.28 3.69
CA GLY A 619 -26.03 28.03 2.25
C GLY A 619 -25.01 26.99 1.78
N ASN A 620 -24.43 26.19 2.69
CA ASN A 620 -23.62 25.04 2.29
C ASN A 620 -24.54 23.92 1.82
N VAL A 621 -24.20 23.26 0.73
CA VAL A 621 -24.95 22.12 0.21
C VAL A 621 -24.22 20.83 0.58
N PHE A 622 -24.88 19.97 1.34
CA PHE A 622 -24.44 18.64 1.73
C PHE A 622 -25.00 17.61 0.75
N ILE A 623 -24.11 16.78 0.25
CA ILE A 623 -24.39 15.75 -0.75
C ILE A 623 -24.06 14.40 -0.13
N GLY A 624 -25.10 13.58 0.09
CA GLY A 624 -25.00 12.24 0.64
C GLY A 624 -24.74 11.18 -0.41
N THR A 625 -23.64 10.45 -0.26
CA THR A 625 -23.22 9.43 -1.22
C THR A 625 -22.97 8.07 -0.55
N ASN A 626 -22.80 7.04 -1.37
CA ASN A 626 -22.37 5.70 -0.93
C ASN A 626 -20.98 5.67 -0.25
N ARG A 627 -20.24 6.77 -0.25
CA ARG A 627 -18.92 6.84 0.39
C ARG A 627 -18.80 8.00 1.38
N GLY A 628 -19.87 8.68 1.76
CA GLY A 628 -19.90 9.66 2.84
C GLY A 628 -20.61 10.93 2.43
N TYR A 629 -20.24 12.07 3.03
CA TYR A 629 -20.74 13.38 2.60
C TYR A 629 -19.72 14.13 1.78
N THR A 630 -20.17 14.78 0.70
CA THR A 630 -19.47 15.89 0.06
C THR A 630 -20.19 17.19 0.42
N VAL A 631 -19.44 18.23 0.77
CA VAL A 631 -19.96 19.57 1.06
C VAL A 631 -19.50 20.51 -0.02
N VAL A 632 -20.45 21.23 -0.62
CA VAL A 632 -20.22 22.38 -1.48
C VAL A 632 -20.35 23.62 -0.59
N PRO A 633 -19.25 24.29 -0.22
CA PRO A 633 -19.33 25.47 0.62
C PRO A 633 -20.16 26.58 -0.03
N ALA A 634 -20.86 27.39 0.75
CA ALA A 634 -21.78 28.42 0.27
C ALA A 634 -21.17 29.39 -0.75
N HIS A 635 -19.89 29.74 -0.58
CA HIS A 635 -19.16 30.61 -1.52
C HIS A 635 -18.77 29.93 -2.84
N VAL A 636 -18.83 28.59 -2.89
CA VAL A 636 -18.53 27.75 -4.07
C VAL A 636 -19.79 27.46 -4.87
N VAL A 637 -20.96 27.38 -4.22
CA VAL A 637 -22.27 27.09 -4.85
C VAL A 637 -22.53 27.94 -6.11
N PRO A 638 -22.26 29.26 -6.16
CA PRO A 638 -22.52 30.08 -7.35
C PRO A 638 -21.50 29.92 -8.48
N LEU A 639 -20.37 29.25 -8.25
CA LEU A 639 -19.28 29.18 -9.21
C LEU A 639 -19.65 28.30 -10.42
N SER A 640 -18.91 28.52 -11.52
CA SER A 640 -18.88 27.56 -12.62
C SER A 640 -18.21 26.26 -12.18
N PHE A 641 -18.50 25.18 -12.89
CA PHE A 641 -17.93 23.86 -12.67
C PHE A 641 -16.39 23.84 -12.59
N GLU A 642 -15.69 24.49 -13.54
CA GLU A 642 -14.23 24.59 -13.49
C GLU A 642 -13.76 25.33 -12.23
N GLY A 643 -14.55 26.30 -11.78
CA GLY A 643 -14.32 27.06 -10.55
C GLY A 643 -14.59 26.27 -9.26
N MET A 644 -15.35 25.17 -9.31
CA MET A 644 -15.61 24.29 -8.14
C MET A 644 -14.50 23.27 -7.92
N ARG A 645 -13.73 22.93 -8.95
CA ARG A 645 -12.73 21.86 -8.90
C ARG A 645 -11.70 22.09 -7.80
N GLY A 646 -11.54 21.10 -6.92
CA GLY A 646 -10.62 21.18 -5.78
C GLY A 646 -11.08 22.09 -4.61
N LYS A 647 -12.30 22.64 -4.68
CA LYS A 647 -12.87 23.45 -3.59
C LYS A 647 -13.90 22.72 -2.73
N LEU A 648 -14.37 21.56 -3.19
CA LEU A 648 -15.28 20.69 -2.45
C LEU A 648 -14.59 20.09 -1.22
N GLU A 649 -15.37 19.85 -0.17
CA GLU A 649 -14.92 19.16 1.04
C GLU A 649 -15.61 17.81 1.10
N TYR A 650 -14.96 16.76 1.59
CA TYR A 650 -15.62 15.47 1.75
C TYR A 650 -15.16 14.73 3.01
N TYR A 651 -16.06 13.93 3.55
CA TYR A 651 -15.94 13.29 4.86
C TYR A 651 -16.30 11.82 4.71
N ASN A 652 -15.36 10.92 5.05
CA ASN A 652 -15.58 9.48 5.02
C ASN A 652 -14.63 8.65 5.89
N THR A 653 -14.89 7.35 5.99
CA THR A 653 -14.03 6.40 6.72
C THR A 653 -12.62 6.35 6.13
N SER A 654 -12.46 6.54 4.82
CA SER A 654 -11.15 6.51 4.16
C SER A 654 -10.24 7.68 4.55
N ASN A 655 -10.80 8.82 4.98
CA ASN A 655 -10.06 9.99 5.42
C ASN A 655 -10.20 10.24 6.95
N GLY A 656 -10.63 9.21 7.69
CA GLY A 656 -10.62 9.23 9.16
C GLY A 656 -11.85 9.88 9.82
N PHE A 657 -12.93 10.09 9.07
CA PHE A 657 -14.23 10.49 9.63
C PHE A 657 -15.17 9.28 9.73
N PRO A 658 -16.01 9.18 10.78
CA PRO A 658 -16.80 7.99 11.04
C PRO A 658 -18.08 7.94 10.18
N ILE A 659 -17.93 8.00 8.86
CA ILE A 659 -19.07 8.01 7.94
C ILE A 659 -18.76 7.29 6.63
N LYS A 660 -19.72 6.54 6.10
CA LYS A 660 -19.51 5.78 4.88
C LYS A 660 -20.75 5.72 3.98
N ASP A 661 -21.77 4.96 4.36
CA ASP A 661 -22.87 4.63 3.44
C ASP A 661 -24.07 5.52 3.77
N VAL A 662 -24.07 6.74 3.24
CA VAL A 662 -25.17 7.67 3.47
C VAL A 662 -26.41 7.19 2.73
N ASN A 663 -27.43 6.83 3.50
CA ASN A 663 -28.74 6.50 2.97
C ASN A 663 -29.55 7.78 2.67
N LYS A 664 -30.77 7.61 2.18
CA LYS A 664 -31.76 8.68 2.04
C LYS A 664 -32.29 9.14 3.42
N GLY A 665 -31.47 9.87 4.15
CA GLY A 665 -31.70 10.25 5.54
C GLY A 665 -30.74 11.31 6.06
N ILE A 666 -30.62 12.44 5.35
CA ILE A 666 -29.91 13.61 5.88
C ILE A 666 -30.92 14.62 6.42
N PHE A 667 -30.65 15.19 7.60
CA PHE A 667 -31.53 16.17 8.22
C PHE A 667 -30.77 17.23 9.01
N LEU A 668 -31.23 18.48 8.98
CA LEU A 668 -30.70 19.57 9.79
C LEU A 668 -31.61 19.82 10.99
N ASP A 669 -31.10 19.66 12.21
CA ASP A 669 -31.85 19.98 13.42
C ASP A 669 -31.87 21.50 13.71
N SER A 670 -32.80 21.92 14.57
CA SER A 670 -32.97 23.31 15.03
C SER A 670 -31.74 23.91 15.73
N LYS A 671 -30.78 23.07 16.13
CA LYS A 671 -29.52 23.46 16.78
C LYS A 671 -28.37 23.57 15.77
N GLY A 672 -28.62 23.33 14.48
CA GLY A 672 -27.64 23.37 13.40
C GLY A 672 -26.73 22.14 13.31
N ASN A 673 -27.12 21.01 13.89
CA ASN A 673 -26.43 19.74 13.66
C ASN A 673 -27.06 18.98 12.50
N ILE A 674 -26.21 18.29 11.75
CA ILE A 674 -26.58 17.48 10.60
C ILE A 674 -26.65 16.03 11.03
N TRP A 675 -27.80 15.41 10.83
CA TRP A 675 -28.09 14.02 11.12
C TRP A 675 -28.10 13.23 9.82
N ALA A 676 -27.66 11.99 9.92
CA ALA A 676 -27.08 11.30 8.78
C ALA A 676 -27.25 9.78 8.92
N GLY A 677 -28.28 9.20 8.30
CA GLY A 677 -28.49 7.76 8.29
C GLY A 677 -27.36 7.05 7.55
N ASN A 678 -26.67 6.12 8.23
CA ASN A 678 -25.50 5.41 7.75
C ASN A 678 -25.72 3.90 7.87
N GLY A 679 -26.03 3.23 6.76
CA GLY A 679 -26.43 1.81 6.73
C GLY A 679 -25.36 0.78 7.13
N SER A 680 -24.25 1.19 7.74
CA SER A 680 -23.16 0.32 8.20
C SER A 680 -23.31 -0.08 9.67
N ASP A 681 -23.00 -1.35 9.96
CA ASP A 681 -22.98 -1.95 11.31
C ASP A 681 -22.18 -1.17 12.37
N LYS A 682 -21.20 -0.36 11.94
CA LYS A 682 -20.30 0.38 12.85
C LYS A 682 -20.74 1.79 13.16
N THR A 683 -21.67 2.36 12.40
CA THR A 683 -21.93 3.81 12.41
C THR A 683 -23.40 4.19 12.37
N GLY A 684 -24.32 3.28 12.01
CA GLY A 684 -25.79 3.39 12.12
C GLY A 684 -26.41 4.75 11.77
N LEU A 685 -26.39 5.69 12.70
CA LEU A 685 -26.78 7.08 12.51
C LEU A 685 -25.65 7.99 12.95
N VAL A 686 -25.26 8.95 12.11
CA VAL A 686 -24.21 9.93 12.40
C VAL A 686 -24.86 11.28 12.73
N LYS A 687 -24.31 12.00 13.69
CA LYS A 687 -24.57 13.41 13.98
C LYS A 687 -23.29 14.19 13.75
N MET A 688 -23.35 15.23 12.94
CA MET A 688 -22.23 16.10 12.61
C MET A 688 -22.54 17.55 12.99
N ASN A 689 -21.64 18.21 13.71
CA ASN A 689 -21.69 19.65 13.88
C ASN A 689 -20.68 20.33 12.96
N TYR A 690 -21.15 20.81 11.81
CA TYR A 690 -20.28 21.39 10.78
C TYR A 690 -19.55 22.65 11.24
N ARG A 691 -20.21 23.50 12.05
CA ARG A 691 -19.61 24.74 12.58
C ARG A 691 -18.54 24.47 13.64
N ALA A 692 -18.62 23.34 14.33
CA ALA A 692 -17.63 22.92 15.32
C ALA A 692 -16.40 22.26 14.71
N LEU A 693 -16.44 21.89 13.42
CA LEU A 693 -15.32 21.26 12.73
C LEU A 693 -14.13 22.21 12.64
N ARG A 694 -12.98 21.70 13.05
CA ARG A 694 -11.73 22.43 12.92
C ARG A 694 -11.14 22.17 11.54
N LYS A 695 -11.13 23.22 10.71
CA LYS A 695 -10.51 23.19 9.38
C LYS A 695 -9.05 23.64 9.45
N LYS A 696 -8.17 22.91 8.77
CA LYS A 696 -6.73 23.21 8.72
C LYS A 696 -6.48 24.42 7.83
N LYS A 697 -5.78 25.44 8.35
CA LYS A 697 -5.52 26.70 7.64
C LYS A 697 -4.11 26.82 7.08
N GLU A 698 -3.16 26.12 7.70
CA GLU A 698 -1.75 26.15 7.35
C GLU A 698 -1.39 24.93 6.50
N LYS A 699 -0.30 25.05 5.74
CA LYS A 699 0.24 23.95 4.94
C LYS A 699 0.78 22.86 5.86
N PRO A 700 0.60 21.58 5.51
CA PRO A 700 1.19 20.49 6.31
C PRO A 700 2.71 20.57 6.24
N GLN A 701 3.39 20.25 7.35
CA GLN A 701 4.84 20.12 7.37
C GLN A 701 5.25 18.69 7.06
N ILE A 702 6.02 18.50 5.99
CA ILE A 702 6.49 17.18 5.57
C ILE A 702 7.90 16.87 6.08
N LYS A 703 8.11 15.63 6.53
CA LYS A 703 9.39 15.17 7.11
C LYS A 703 9.73 13.76 6.61
N ILE A 704 11.02 13.50 6.45
CA ILE A 704 11.55 12.17 6.16
C ILE A 704 11.78 11.47 7.50
N LYS A 705 11.31 10.23 7.62
CA LYS A 705 11.30 9.47 8.86
C LYS A 705 12.44 8.46 8.94
N SER A 706 12.60 7.66 7.89
CA SER A 706 13.57 6.58 7.85
C SER A 706 14.08 6.30 6.44
N ILE A 707 15.28 5.73 6.40
CA ILE A 707 15.93 5.29 5.17
C ILE A 707 16.43 3.87 5.39
N SER A 708 16.04 2.97 4.49
CA SER A 708 16.48 1.59 4.49
C SER A 708 17.05 1.19 3.12
N ILE A 709 17.96 0.21 3.14
CA ILE A 709 18.53 -0.39 1.94
C ILE A 709 17.95 -1.81 1.85
N TYR A 710 17.40 -2.19 0.68
CA TYR A 710 16.69 -3.47 0.49
C TYR A 710 15.54 -3.73 1.48
N GLU A 711 14.89 -2.66 1.98
CA GLU A 711 13.80 -2.75 2.96
C GLU A 711 14.20 -3.47 4.27
N LYS A 712 15.51 -3.55 4.55
CA LYS A 712 16.05 -4.09 5.80
C LYS A 712 16.25 -2.96 6.83
N PRO A 713 15.89 -3.18 8.10
CA PRO A 713 16.25 -2.24 9.17
C PRO A 713 17.76 -2.18 9.37
N ILE A 714 18.31 -0.97 9.52
CA ILE A 714 19.74 -0.71 9.67
C ILE A 714 19.97 0.18 10.89
N SER A 715 20.84 -0.25 11.80
CA SER A 715 21.44 0.65 12.81
C SER A 715 22.58 1.42 12.14
N TRP A 716 22.30 2.65 11.74
CA TRP A 716 23.30 3.50 11.09
C TRP A 716 24.43 3.87 12.06
N MET A 717 24.12 3.95 13.36
CA MET A 717 25.11 4.27 14.37
C MET A 717 26.11 3.12 14.61
N SER A 718 25.64 1.87 14.55
CA SER A 718 26.51 0.69 14.61
C SER A 718 27.47 0.63 13.41
N LEU A 719 27.04 1.08 12.24
CA LEU A 719 27.89 1.17 11.05
C LEU A 719 28.94 2.31 11.14
N HIS A 720 28.65 3.38 11.87
CA HIS A 720 29.51 4.56 11.96
C HIS A 720 30.68 4.37 12.94
N SER A 721 30.45 3.66 14.05
CA SER A 721 31.40 3.54 15.17
C SER A 721 32.69 2.73 14.91
N ASN A 722 32.98 2.36 13.65
CA ASN A 722 34.11 1.54 13.24
C ASN A 722 35.50 2.11 13.64
N SER A 723 35.59 3.33 14.17
CA SER A 723 36.83 3.91 14.70
C SER A 723 37.16 3.56 16.16
N ASP A 724 36.18 3.27 17.03
CA ASP A 724 36.40 3.29 18.49
C ASP A 724 35.83 2.11 19.29
N VAL A 725 35.44 1.00 18.65
CA VAL A 725 34.98 -0.23 19.35
C VAL A 725 36.06 -0.86 20.24
N LYS A 726 37.33 -0.42 20.14
CA LYS A 726 38.46 -0.98 20.92
C LYS A 726 38.75 -0.31 22.27
N ASN A 727 38.09 0.79 22.61
CA ASN A 727 38.32 1.51 23.88
C ASN A 727 37.00 1.94 24.55
N VAL A 728 36.21 0.99 25.04
CA VAL A 728 35.10 1.30 25.97
C VAL A 728 35.56 0.98 27.38
N ASN A 729 36.24 1.93 28.02
CA ASN A 729 36.44 1.94 29.46
C ASN A 729 36.15 3.35 30.01
N SER A 730 35.31 3.37 31.06
CA SER A 730 35.00 4.47 31.98
C SER A 730 34.45 5.79 31.42
N ASN A 731 33.11 5.93 31.42
CA ASN A 731 32.35 6.97 32.18
C ASN A 731 30.94 7.20 31.59
N SER A 732 29.91 6.96 32.42
CA SER A 732 28.52 7.49 32.43
C SER A 732 27.68 7.74 31.15
N LYS A 733 28.16 7.53 29.92
CA LYS A 733 27.35 7.64 28.68
C LYS A 733 27.16 6.23 28.10
N VAL A 734 25.91 5.81 27.92
CA VAL A 734 25.63 4.59 27.15
C VAL A 734 26.07 4.85 25.71
N SER A 735 26.75 3.88 25.09
CA SER A 735 27.27 4.07 23.74
C SER A 735 26.15 4.29 22.74
N GLU A 736 26.31 5.30 21.87
CA GLU A 736 25.29 5.75 20.91
C GLU A 736 24.80 4.63 19.97
N PHE A 737 25.66 3.65 19.65
CA PHE A 737 25.25 2.50 18.84
C PHE A 737 24.28 1.57 19.57
N LEU A 738 24.41 1.42 20.89
CA LEU A 738 23.54 0.54 21.68
C LEU A 738 22.13 1.10 21.75
N ALA A 739 22.02 2.42 21.94
CA ALA A 739 20.73 3.11 21.92
C ALA A 739 20.02 2.97 20.56
N ASP A 740 20.76 3.08 19.45
CA ASP A 740 20.20 2.90 18.10
C ASP A 740 19.83 1.45 17.79
N GLU A 741 20.61 0.46 18.25
CA GLU A 741 20.29 -0.97 18.09
C GLU A 741 18.99 -1.36 18.78
N VAL A 742 18.82 -0.97 20.05
CA VAL A 742 17.58 -1.27 20.78
C VAL A 742 16.40 -0.51 20.16
N ARG A 743 16.60 0.69 19.63
CA ARG A 743 15.57 1.44 18.88
C ARG A 743 15.13 0.72 17.61
N VAL A 744 16.07 0.28 16.78
CA VAL A 744 15.80 -0.30 15.45
C VAL A 744 15.35 -1.76 15.54
N PHE A 745 15.91 -2.54 16.46
CA PHE A 745 15.69 -3.99 16.57
C PHE A 745 14.89 -4.40 17.80
N GLY A 746 14.59 -3.49 18.72
CA GLY A 746 13.97 -3.79 20.02
C GLY A 746 14.90 -4.49 21.02
N ARG A 747 16.16 -4.74 20.64
CA ARG A 747 17.18 -5.44 21.44
C ARG A 747 18.59 -5.04 21.00
N GLU A 748 19.56 -5.33 21.85
CA GLU A 748 20.98 -5.28 21.46
C GLU A 748 21.29 -6.37 20.41
N LEU A 749 22.10 -6.02 19.40
CA LEU A 749 22.62 -7.01 18.45
C LEU A 749 23.74 -7.81 19.10
N THR A 750 23.78 -9.11 18.82
CA THR A 750 24.94 -9.93 19.19
C THR A 750 26.18 -9.45 18.42
N ALA A 751 27.38 -9.70 18.96
CA ALA A 751 28.62 -9.32 18.30
C ALA A 751 28.72 -9.87 16.87
N GLU A 752 28.26 -11.12 16.65
CA GLU A 752 28.23 -11.76 15.33
C GLU A 752 27.26 -11.08 14.35
N GLU A 753 26.04 -10.73 14.80
CA GLU A 753 25.06 -10.01 13.99
C GLU A 753 25.57 -8.62 13.59
N ARG A 754 26.16 -7.90 14.56
CA ARG A 754 26.76 -6.58 14.34
C ARG A 754 27.91 -6.65 13.35
N GLU A 755 28.83 -7.59 13.52
CA GLU A 755 29.94 -7.80 12.58
C GLU A 755 29.46 -8.18 11.18
N SER A 756 28.42 -9.02 11.08
CA SER A 756 27.79 -9.39 9.82
C SER A 756 27.20 -8.16 9.10
N GLN A 757 26.47 -7.32 9.83
CA GLN A 757 25.88 -6.10 9.29
C GLN A 757 26.96 -5.09 8.84
N ILE A 758 28.00 -4.89 9.67
CA ILE A 758 29.15 -4.04 9.31
C ILE A 758 29.83 -4.55 8.03
N LYS A 759 29.98 -5.87 7.90
CA LYS A 759 30.59 -6.48 6.71
C LYS A 759 29.70 -6.29 5.47
N GLU A 760 28.39 -6.51 5.58
CA GLU A 760 27.41 -6.34 4.49
C GLU A 760 27.42 -4.89 3.98
N TYR A 761 27.47 -3.89 4.85
CA TYR A 761 27.40 -2.47 4.50
C TYR A 761 28.76 -1.74 4.51
N SER A 762 29.88 -2.47 4.56
CA SER A 762 31.25 -1.93 4.67
C SER A 762 31.66 -0.95 3.56
N LYS A 763 30.97 -0.97 2.41
CA LYS A 763 31.23 -0.08 1.26
C LYS A 763 30.29 1.13 1.19
N VAL A 764 29.30 1.22 2.07
CA VAL A 764 28.42 2.40 2.18
C VAL A 764 29.19 3.52 2.86
N GLN A 765 29.08 4.74 2.34
CA GLN A 765 29.74 5.92 2.90
C GLN A 765 28.70 7.00 3.20
N TYR A 766 28.91 7.75 4.28
CA TYR A 766 28.08 8.89 4.68
C TYR A 766 28.91 9.77 5.63
N SER A 767 28.55 11.05 5.74
CA SER A 767 29.34 12.01 6.52
C SER A 767 28.86 12.16 7.95
N GLU A 768 27.54 12.13 8.15
CA GLU A 768 26.87 12.43 9.43
C GLU A 768 25.59 11.61 9.56
N ILE A 769 25.03 11.53 10.76
CA ILE A 769 23.71 10.94 11.03
C ILE A 769 22.79 12.04 11.53
N GLY A 770 21.57 12.09 11.00
CA GLY A 770 20.51 13.02 11.43
C GLY A 770 20.11 12.76 12.87
N ARG A 771 19.89 13.84 13.63
CA ARG A 771 19.60 13.80 15.06
C ARG A 771 18.11 13.56 15.29
N PHE A 772 17.75 12.60 16.14
CA PHE A 772 16.37 12.10 16.40
C PHE A 772 15.79 11.17 15.34
N GLU A 773 16.09 11.38 14.05
CA GLU A 773 15.63 10.45 13.00
C GLU A 773 16.64 9.31 12.76
N ASN A 774 17.92 9.54 13.08
CA ASN A 774 19.00 8.55 13.03
C ASN A 774 19.18 7.88 11.67
N PHE A 775 19.02 8.63 10.57
CA PHE A 775 19.37 8.21 9.22
C PHE A 775 20.55 9.04 8.65
N PRO A 776 21.33 8.51 7.70
CA PRO A 776 22.59 9.13 7.27
C PRO A 776 22.37 10.37 6.41
N LYS A 777 23.28 11.34 6.47
CA LYS A 777 23.37 12.48 5.54
C LYS A 777 24.52 12.26 4.54
N ASN A 778 24.36 12.77 3.33
CA ASN A 778 25.30 12.61 2.22
C ASN A 778 25.62 11.13 1.91
N LEU A 779 24.58 10.30 1.91
CA LEU A 779 24.70 8.87 1.68
C LEU A 779 25.26 8.57 0.28
N THR A 780 26.28 7.72 0.24
CA THR A 780 26.90 7.21 -0.99
C THR A 780 26.84 5.69 -0.97
N LEU A 781 26.08 5.14 -1.91
CA LEU A 781 25.82 3.72 -2.05
C LEU A 781 26.79 3.08 -3.06
N PRO A 782 27.31 1.87 -2.78
CA PRO A 782 28.02 1.10 -3.80
C PRO A 782 27.02 0.58 -4.85
N TYR A 783 27.49 0.35 -6.09
CA TYR A 783 26.65 -0.18 -7.17
C TYR A 783 25.88 -1.46 -6.81
N THR A 784 26.43 -2.29 -5.92
CA THR A 784 25.81 -3.54 -5.46
C THR A 784 24.67 -3.36 -4.46
N GLN A 785 24.48 -2.15 -3.93
CA GLN A 785 23.43 -1.81 -2.95
C GLN A 785 22.59 -0.65 -3.49
N ASN A 786 22.00 -0.87 -4.66
CA ASN A 786 21.33 0.16 -5.44
C ASN A 786 19.79 0.15 -5.32
N GLN A 787 19.28 -0.34 -4.18
CA GLN A 787 17.87 -0.28 -3.81
C GLN A 787 17.71 0.48 -2.50
N ILE A 788 16.94 1.56 -2.53
CA ILE A 788 16.67 2.42 -1.38
C ILE A 788 15.17 2.54 -1.17
N ALA A 789 14.74 2.50 0.09
CA ALA A 789 13.38 2.85 0.49
C ALA A 789 13.45 4.04 1.45
N ILE A 790 12.59 5.02 1.22
CA ILE A 790 12.51 6.26 1.99
C ILE A 790 11.09 6.39 2.52
N ASP A 791 10.98 6.47 3.84
CA ASP A 791 9.71 6.70 4.53
C ASP A 791 9.59 8.18 4.89
N PHE A 792 8.39 8.73 4.74
CA PHE A 792 8.08 10.14 4.96
C PHE A 792 6.67 10.29 5.54
N GLY A 793 6.42 11.39 6.23
CA GLY A 793 5.11 11.69 6.81
C GLY A 793 4.95 13.17 7.09
N THR A 794 3.86 13.54 7.76
CA THR A 794 3.57 14.93 8.11
C THR A 794 3.32 15.13 9.61
N ASP A 795 3.14 16.38 10.01
CA ASP A 795 2.68 16.82 11.33
C ASP A 795 1.19 16.52 11.62
N GLU A 796 0.44 15.94 10.68
CA GLU A 796 -0.87 15.35 10.93
C GLU A 796 -0.72 13.94 11.54
N LEU A 797 -0.67 13.89 12.88
CA LEU A 797 -0.46 12.66 13.66
C LEU A 797 -1.73 11.81 13.85
N VAL A 798 -2.92 12.40 13.72
CA VAL A 798 -4.19 11.74 14.10
C VAL A 798 -4.84 11.07 12.92
N ARG A 799 -4.83 11.71 11.75
CA ARG A 799 -5.48 11.19 10.55
C ARG A 799 -4.50 11.18 9.38
N PRO A 800 -3.49 10.28 9.35
CA PRO A 800 -2.52 10.22 8.26
C PRO A 800 -3.17 9.99 6.89
N ASN A 801 -4.35 9.35 6.85
CA ASN A 801 -5.12 9.13 5.62
C ASN A 801 -5.79 10.41 5.07
N LEU A 802 -5.80 11.54 5.80
CA LEU A 802 -6.17 12.84 5.24
C LEU A 802 -5.10 13.40 4.30
N MET A 803 -3.91 12.82 4.30
CA MET A 803 -2.77 13.32 3.55
C MET A 803 -2.67 12.66 2.18
N GLU A 804 -2.46 13.50 1.16
CA GLU A 804 -1.99 13.07 -0.14
C GLU A 804 -0.55 13.53 -0.33
N TYR A 805 0.27 12.65 -0.90
CA TYR A 805 1.67 12.86 -1.16
C TYR A 805 1.97 12.75 -2.64
N ARG A 806 3.00 13.49 -3.07
CA ARG A 806 3.70 13.25 -4.34
C ARG A 806 5.18 13.28 -4.09
N TYR A 807 5.90 12.40 -4.77
CA TYR A 807 7.35 12.35 -4.69
C TYR A 807 7.98 12.28 -6.08
N ILE A 808 9.25 12.67 -6.15
CA ILE A 808 10.09 12.50 -7.34
C ILE A 808 11.51 12.18 -6.91
N LEU A 809 12.16 11.27 -7.64
CA LEU A 809 13.61 11.06 -7.53
C LEU A 809 14.28 11.67 -8.76
N GLU A 810 14.80 12.88 -8.62
CA GLU A 810 15.50 13.58 -9.71
C GLU A 810 16.73 12.77 -10.14
N GLY A 811 16.88 12.57 -11.45
CA GLY A 811 17.89 11.68 -12.04
C GLY A 811 17.39 10.25 -12.31
N TYR A 812 16.27 9.84 -11.70
CA TYR A 812 15.59 8.57 -11.96
C TYR A 812 14.23 8.77 -12.65
N ASN A 813 13.41 9.69 -12.15
CA ASN A 813 12.11 10.06 -12.71
C ASN A 813 12.18 11.41 -13.46
N LYS A 814 11.31 11.61 -14.46
CA LYS A 814 11.14 12.88 -15.19
C LYS A 814 9.96 13.71 -14.71
N GLU A 815 8.97 13.07 -14.11
CA GLU A 815 7.73 13.69 -13.63
C GLU A 815 7.47 13.24 -12.19
N TRP A 816 6.70 14.05 -11.46
CA TRP A 816 6.22 13.70 -10.12
C TRP A 816 5.34 12.46 -10.17
N SER A 817 5.37 11.67 -9.09
CA SER A 817 4.43 10.56 -8.92
C SER A 817 2.98 11.05 -8.99
N PRO A 818 2.03 10.17 -9.36
CA PRO A 818 0.63 10.40 -9.06
C PRO A 818 0.42 10.70 -7.58
N SER A 819 -0.70 11.34 -7.23
CA SER A 819 -1.09 11.51 -5.83
C SER A 819 -1.26 10.15 -5.17
N ILE A 820 -0.51 9.89 -4.11
CA ILE A 820 -0.58 8.66 -3.32
C ILE A 820 -0.91 8.98 -1.86
N ARG A 821 -1.40 7.99 -1.11
CA ARG A 821 -1.62 8.11 0.34
C ARG A 821 -0.62 7.32 1.19
N LYS A 822 0.29 6.57 0.53
CA LYS A 822 1.34 5.81 1.21
C LYS A 822 2.45 6.75 1.66
N THR A 823 3.06 6.41 2.78
CA THR A 823 4.14 7.16 3.46
C THR A 823 5.52 6.59 3.15
N SER A 824 5.66 5.83 2.07
CA SER A 824 6.94 5.23 1.67
C SER A 824 7.11 5.18 0.15
N ALA A 825 8.36 5.33 -0.29
CA ALA A 825 8.77 5.21 -1.68
C ALA A 825 10.02 4.32 -1.81
N THR A 826 9.90 3.25 -2.59
CA THR A 826 11.01 2.32 -2.89
C THR A 826 11.50 2.50 -4.32
N PHE A 827 12.82 2.60 -4.49
CA PHE A 827 13.48 2.71 -5.78
C PHE A 827 14.51 1.59 -5.92
N GLY A 828 14.33 0.75 -6.93
CA GLY A 828 15.21 -0.39 -7.22
C GLY A 828 16.07 -0.18 -8.47
N ASN A 829 17.21 -0.87 -8.49
CA ASN A 829 18.15 -0.93 -9.61
C ASN A 829 18.63 0.45 -10.09
N ILE A 830 18.97 1.32 -9.14
CA ILE A 830 19.44 2.68 -9.42
C ILE A 830 20.82 2.61 -10.08
N ARG A 831 21.03 3.45 -11.11
CA ARG A 831 22.31 3.53 -11.84
C ARG A 831 23.29 4.44 -11.10
N GLU A 832 24.53 4.46 -11.56
CA GLU A 832 25.55 5.38 -11.05
C GLU A 832 25.18 6.84 -11.32
N GLY A 833 25.30 7.70 -10.29
CA GLY A 833 24.93 9.11 -10.40
C GLY A 833 24.61 9.76 -9.05
N ASN A 834 24.22 11.04 -9.12
CA ASN A 834 23.71 11.79 -7.98
C ASN A 834 22.20 11.91 -8.11
N TYR A 835 21.50 11.70 -7.00
CA TYR A 835 20.05 11.66 -6.94
C TYR A 835 19.53 12.58 -5.84
N VAL A 836 18.39 13.22 -6.11
CA VAL A 836 17.70 14.08 -5.15
C VAL A 836 16.26 13.62 -5.04
N PHE A 837 15.90 13.06 -3.90
CA PHE A 837 14.53 12.72 -3.55
C PHE A 837 13.82 13.96 -3.04
N LYS A 838 12.63 14.23 -3.56
CA LYS A 838 11.76 15.32 -3.13
C LYS A 838 10.36 14.78 -2.86
N VAL A 839 9.71 15.26 -1.81
CA VAL A 839 8.34 14.91 -1.47
C VAL A 839 7.56 16.12 -0.97
N ILE A 840 6.29 16.20 -1.37
CA ILE A 840 5.32 17.22 -0.96
C ILE A 840 4.05 16.55 -0.48
N ALA A 841 3.33 17.20 0.44
CA ALA A 841 2.05 16.75 0.97
C ALA A 841 0.96 17.82 0.86
N ARG A 842 -0.31 17.41 0.86
CA ARG A 842 -1.47 18.30 1.00
C ARG A 842 -2.59 17.61 1.78
N TYR A 843 -3.47 18.39 2.39
CA TYR A 843 -4.70 17.87 2.96
C TYR A 843 -5.73 17.57 1.84
N THR A 844 -6.47 16.47 2.00
CA THR A 844 -7.53 16.05 1.08
C THR A 844 -8.95 16.31 1.61
N GLY A 845 -9.07 16.67 2.89
CA GLY A 845 -10.33 16.89 3.59
C GLY A 845 -10.55 18.35 4.05
N PRO A 846 -11.23 18.58 5.20
CA PRO A 846 -11.63 19.91 5.67
C PRO A 846 -10.44 20.82 5.98
N SER A 847 -10.07 21.60 4.98
CA SER A 847 -9.00 22.59 5.01
C SER A 847 -9.48 23.87 4.36
N GLU A 848 -8.90 25.00 4.74
CA GLU A 848 -9.23 26.33 4.21
C GLU A 848 -7.92 27.10 3.97
N GLY A 849 -7.99 28.15 3.14
CA GLY A 849 -6.82 28.96 2.81
C GLY A 849 -5.67 28.11 2.27
N ASP A 850 -4.48 28.35 2.81
CA ASP A 850 -3.22 27.71 2.38
C ASP A 850 -3.18 26.21 2.71
N GLY A 851 -4.01 25.72 3.64
CA GLY A 851 -4.10 24.30 3.96
C GLY A 851 -4.55 23.41 2.79
N LYS A 852 -5.18 23.97 1.74
CA LYS A 852 -5.51 23.21 0.51
C LYS A 852 -4.34 23.08 -0.46
N GLU A 853 -3.25 23.83 -0.25
CA GLU A 853 -2.09 23.82 -1.13
C GLU A 853 -1.09 22.71 -0.78
N TRP A 854 -0.17 22.46 -1.71
CA TRP A 854 0.97 21.59 -1.45
C TRP A 854 1.95 22.26 -0.47
N SER A 855 2.53 21.44 0.41
CA SER A 855 3.57 21.79 1.35
C SER A 855 4.85 22.28 0.65
N GLU A 856 5.77 22.81 1.45
CA GLU A 856 7.16 22.93 1.04
C GLU A 856 7.77 21.54 0.78
N GLU A 857 8.81 21.49 -0.07
CA GLU A 857 9.48 20.25 -0.47
C GLU A 857 10.41 19.75 0.66
N ALA A 858 10.20 18.52 1.13
CA ALA A 858 11.25 17.81 1.89
C ALA A 858 12.23 17.17 0.91
N VAL A 859 13.52 17.44 1.09
CA VAL A 859 14.59 17.06 0.15
C VAL A 859 15.61 16.15 0.81
N TYR A 860 16.01 15.09 0.12
CA TYR A 860 17.11 14.21 0.52
C TYR A 860 18.00 13.82 -0.66
N ALA A 861 19.30 14.09 -0.53
CA ALA A 861 20.28 13.83 -1.58
C ALA A 861 21.18 12.64 -1.25
N PHE A 862 21.44 11.79 -2.25
CA PHE A 862 22.37 10.66 -2.15
C PHE A 862 23.03 10.35 -3.50
N SER A 863 24.10 9.57 -3.47
CA SER A 863 24.86 9.20 -4.67
C SER A 863 25.04 7.69 -4.78
N VAL A 864 25.14 7.17 -6.01
CA VAL A 864 25.44 5.77 -6.29
C VAL A 864 26.74 5.69 -7.10
N LEU A 865 27.71 4.94 -6.58
CA LEU A 865 29.02 4.79 -7.22
C LEU A 865 28.96 3.89 -8.47
N PRO A 866 29.79 4.16 -9.49
CA PRO A 866 29.89 3.30 -10.67
C PRO A 866 30.45 1.92 -10.32
N PRO A 867 30.03 0.87 -11.05
CA PRO A 867 30.67 -0.44 -10.92
C PRO A 867 32.12 -0.35 -11.43
N VAL A 868 32.99 -1.23 -10.93
CA VAL A 868 34.45 -1.16 -11.19
C VAL A 868 34.80 -1.04 -12.68
N HIS A 869 34.05 -1.73 -13.56
CA HIS A 869 34.24 -1.73 -15.01
C HIS A 869 33.79 -0.45 -15.74
N ARG A 870 33.11 0.49 -15.04
CA ARG A 870 32.71 1.81 -15.57
C ARG A 870 33.43 2.97 -14.88
N THR A 871 34.48 2.68 -14.12
CA THR A 871 35.31 3.72 -13.51
C THR A 871 36.23 4.36 -14.56
N TRP A 872 36.65 5.61 -14.34
CA TRP A 872 37.60 6.30 -15.22
C TRP A 872 38.94 5.54 -15.35
N LEU A 873 39.37 4.85 -14.29
CA LEU A 873 40.52 3.94 -14.29
C LEU A 873 40.30 2.75 -15.21
N ALA A 874 39.11 2.14 -15.21
CA ALA A 874 38.78 1.09 -16.16
C ALA A 874 38.82 1.60 -17.61
N TYR A 875 38.29 2.81 -17.88
CA TYR A 875 38.43 3.43 -19.20
C TYR A 875 39.88 3.74 -19.57
N LEU A 876 40.73 4.14 -18.61
CA LEU A 876 42.17 4.30 -18.83
C LEU A 876 42.83 2.96 -19.16
N ILE A 877 42.48 1.88 -18.47
CA ILE A 877 42.97 0.52 -18.77
C ILE A 877 42.50 0.09 -20.15
N TYR A 878 41.22 0.30 -20.49
CA TYR A 878 40.68 0.03 -21.83
C TYR A 878 41.43 0.82 -22.90
N PHE A 879 41.74 2.08 -22.63
CA PHE A 879 42.53 2.93 -23.51
C PHE A 879 43.98 2.43 -23.66
N ILE A 880 44.62 1.98 -22.58
CA ILE A 880 45.97 1.38 -22.62
C ILE A 880 45.94 0.07 -23.41
N ILE A 881 44.96 -0.81 -23.18
CA ILE A 881 44.77 -2.05 -23.95
C ILE A 881 44.55 -1.73 -25.43
N PHE A 882 43.74 -0.72 -25.73
CA PHE A 882 43.50 -0.24 -27.09
C PHE A 882 44.78 0.31 -27.74
N LEU A 883 45.60 1.10 -27.02
CA LEU A 883 46.90 1.57 -27.49
C LEU A 883 47.90 0.43 -27.69
N MET A 884 47.89 -0.59 -26.82
CA MET A 884 48.71 -1.79 -27.00
C MET A 884 48.26 -2.57 -28.23
N ALA A 885 46.96 -2.70 -28.47
CA ALA A 885 46.41 -3.31 -29.67
C ALA A 885 46.78 -2.52 -30.93
N ILE A 886 46.69 -1.18 -30.91
CA ILE A 886 47.16 -0.32 -32.01
C ILE A 886 48.66 -0.47 -32.22
N LYS A 887 49.47 -0.46 -31.16
CA LYS A 887 50.92 -0.64 -31.25
C LYS A 887 51.26 -2.01 -31.82
N TRP A 888 50.54 -3.06 -31.41
CA TRP A 888 50.69 -4.40 -31.96
C TRP A 888 50.31 -4.45 -33.44
N ILE A 889 49.18 -3.83 -33.83
CA ILE A 889 48.75 -3.67 -35.22
C ILE A 889 49.79 -2.86 -36.02
N HIS A 890 50.36 -1.80 -35.44
CA HIS A 890 51.37 -0.97 -36.08
C HIS A 890 52.69 -1.71 -36.28
N VAL A 891 53.15 -2.47 -35.27
CA VAL A 891 54.32 -3.35 -35.39
C VAL A 891 54.07 -4.43 -36.44
N TYR A 892 52.87 -5.01 -36.45
CA TYR A 892 52.45 -5.98 -37.46
C TYR A 892 52.45 -5.38 -38.87
N GLN A 893 51.94 -4.16 -39.05
CA GLN A 893 51.95 -3.44 -40.32
C GLN A 893 53.35 -3.01 -40.75
N LYS A 894 54.19 -2.52 -39.84
CA LYS A 894 55.59 -2.16 -40.11
C LYS A 894 56.40 -3.38 -40.56
N ASN A 895 56.20 -4.53 -39.91
CA ASN A 895 56.80 -5.80 -40.30
C ASN A 895 56.26 -6.28 -41.66
N LYS A 896 55.00 -5.99 -42.00
CA LYS A 896 54.41 -6.25 -43.32
C LYS A 896 55.01 -5.36 -44.42
N THR A 897 55.33 -4.10 -44.13
CA THR A 897 55.93 -3.16 -45.11
C THR A 897 57.40 -3.48 -45.39
N ILE A 898 58.19 -3.80 -44.36
CA ILE A 898 59.59 -4.24 -44.51
C ILE A 898 59.69 -5.54 -45.32
N ARG A 899 58.68 -6.41 -45.24
CA ARG A 899 58.59 -7.63 -46.07
C ARG A 899 58.39 -7.32 -47.56
N LYS A 900 57.66 -6.26 -47.92
CA LYS A 900 57.42 -5.84 -49.32
C LYS A 900 58.64 -5.20 -50.01
N GLU A 901 59.52 -4.52 -49.26
CA GLU A 901 60.76 -3.95 -49.82
C GLU A 901 61.83 -5.01 -50.12
N ARG A 902 61.86 -6.11 -49.36
CA ARG A 902 62.75 -7.27 -49.62
C ARG A 902 62.33 -8.08 -50.86
N GLU A 903 61.06 -8.03 -51.27
CA GLU A 903 60.54 -8.73 -52.44
C GLU A 903 60.95 -8.09 -53.78
N ARG A 904 61.12 -6.76 -53.84
CA ARG A 904 61.59 -6.05 -55.05
C ARG A 904 63.07 -6.30 -55.38
N SER A 905 63.90 -6.64 -54.40
CA SER A 905 65.31 -7.00 -54.61
C SER A 905 65.50 -8.46 -55.06
N ARG A 906 64.57 -9.36 -54.69
CA ARG A 906 64.55 -10.79 -55.09
C ARG A 906 64.16 -11.03 -56.55
N GLN A 907 63.55 -10.03 -57.20
CA GLN A 907 63.10 -10.12 -58.60
C GLN A 907 64.25 -10.16 -59.62
N LYS A 908 65.50 -9.90 -59.21
CA LYS A 908 66.71 -10.03 -60.04
C LYS A 908 67.45 -11.37 -59.87
N GLU A 909 67.19 -12.11 -58.80
CA GLU A 909 67.73 -13.47 -58.58
C GLU A 909 66.79 -14.56 -59.15
N LEU A 910 65.66 -14.14 -59.72
CA LEU A 910 64.52 -14.93 -60.21
C LEU A 910 64.82 -15.78 -61.47
N GLU A 911 65.98 -15.64 -62.10
CA GLU A 911 66.38 -16.51 -63.22
C GLU A 911 67.06 -17.81 -62.75
N GLN A 912 67.59 -17.86 -61.52
CA GLN A 912 68.45 -18.95 -61.06
C GLN A 912 67.81 -19.98 -60.12
N ALA A 913 66.53 -19.87 -59.81
CA ALA A 913 65.89 -20.86 -58.94
C ALA A 913 64.50 -21.27 -59.41
N LYS A 914 64.32 -21.44 -60.72
CA LYS A 914 63.21 -22.23 -61.30
C LYS A 914 63.16 -23.68 -60.80
N GLU A 915 64.16 -24.12 -60.03
CA GLU A 915 64.14 -25.36 -59.25
C GLU A 915 63.42 -25.24 -57.89
N ILE A 916 63.18 -24.03 -57.36
CA ILE A 916 62.39 -23.79 -56.13
C ILE A 916 60.87 -23.77 -56.40
N GLU A 917 60.46 -23.66 -57.67
CA GLU A 917 59.05 -23.73 -58.09
C GLU A 917 58.42 -25.11 -57.80
N LYS A 918 59.24 -26.17 -57.71
CA LYS A 918 58.81 -27.51 -57.30
C LYS A 918 58.57 -27.63 -55.79
N ALA A 919 59.32 -26.88 -54.97
CA ALA A 919 59.14 -26.82 -53.51
C ALA A 919 57.99 -25.86 -53.08
N TYR A 920 57.65 -24.87 -53.93
CA TYR A 920 56.55 -23.91 -53.67
C TYR A 920 55.15 -24.55 -53.77
N LYS A 921 54.97 -25.61 -54.59
CA LYS A 921 53.68 -26.33 -54.70
C LYS A 921 53.37 -27.22 -53.49
N GLU A 922 54.38 -27.64 -52.73
CA GLU A 922 54.21 -28.49 -51.55
C GLU A 922 53.78 -27.68 -50.31
N LEU A 923 54.32 -26.47 -50.14
CA LEU A 923 53.95 -25.56 -49.03
C LEU A 923 52.50 -25.01 -49.16
N GLN A 924 52.01 -24.85 -50.40
CA GLN A 924 50.64 -24.39 -50.67
C GLN A 924 49.57 -25.41 -50.22
N ARG A 925 49.90 -26.72 -50.20
CA ARG A 925 48.99 -27.78 -49.70
C ARG A 925 48.92 -27.81 -48.17
N THR A 926 50.02 -27.55 -47.47
CA THR A 926 50.04 -27.53 -45.99
C THR A 926 49.27 -26.35 -45.40
N GLN A 927 49.30 -25.18 -46.05
CA GLN A 927 48.60 -23.98 -45.57
C GLN A 927 47.07 -24.07 -45.73
N ALA A 928 46.56 -24.80 -46.72
CA ALA A 928 45.13 -25.05 -46.89
C ALA A 928 44.58 -26.03 -45.82
N GLN A 929 45.38 -27.01 -45.38
CA GLN A 929 44.98 -27.95 -44.32
C GLN A 929 44.93 -27.29 -42.92
N LEU A 930 45.87 -26.41 -42.58
CA LEU A 930 45.89 -25.72 -41.26
C LEU A 930 44.75 -24.70 -41.10
N ILE A 931 44.37 -24.00 -42.16
CA ILE A 931 43.25 -23.04 -42.13
C ILE A 931 41.89 -23.76 -41.95
N GLN A 932 41.77 -25.01 -42.41
CA GLN A 932 40.57 -25.82 -42.24
C GLN A 932 40.50 -26.50 -40.86
N SER A 933 41.65 -26.90 -40.27
CA SER A 933 41.68 -27.48 -38.92
C SER A 933 41.40 -26.45 -37.82
N GLU A 934 41.85 -25.19 -37.99
CA GLU A 934 41.62 -24.12 -37.01
C GLU A 934 40.15 -23.66 -36.99
N LYS A 935 39.48 -23.65 -38.15
CA LYS A 935 38.03 -23.36 -38.26
C LYS A 935 37.16 -24.48 -37.68
N MET A 936 37.52 -25.75 -37.87
CA MET A 936 36.76 -26.86 -37.29
C MET A 936 36.95 -26.99 -35.78
N ALA A 937 38.13 -26.69 -35.25
CA ALA A 937 38.37 -26.66 -33.80
C ALA A 937 37.61 -25.52 -33.10
N SER A 938 37.61 -24.30 -33.66
CA SER A 938 36.90 -23.15 -33.11
C SER A 938 35.37 -23.28 -33.17
N LEU A 939 34.82 -23.91 -34.21
CA LEU A 939 33.38 -24.11 -34.34
C LEU A 939 32.86 -25.22 -33.42
N GLY A 940 33.66 -26.27 -33.14
CA GLY A 940 33.27 -27.37 -32.27
C GLY A 940 33.14 -26.99 -30.79
N GLU A 941 34.07 -26.19 -30.27
CA GLU A 941 34.09 -25.77 -28.85
C GLU A 941 32.95 -24.78 -28.53
N LEU A 942 32.68 -23.85 -29.46
CA LEU A 942 31.64 -22.83 -29.33
C LEU A 942 30.24 -23.43 -29.51
N THR A 943 30.08 -24.40 -30.42
CA THR A 943 28.80 -25.10 -30.64
C THR A 943 28.46 -26.01 -29.46
N ALA A 944 29.43 -26.67 -28.83
CA ALA A 944 29.20 -27.49 -27.64
C ALA A 944 28.78 -26.66 -26.41
N GLY A 945 29.40 -25.49 -26.20
CA GLY A 945 29.02 -24.56 -25.13
C GLY A 945 27.62 -23.97 -25.31
N ILE A 946 27.32 -23.45 -26.51
CA ILE A 946 25.99 -22.90 -26.83
C ILE A 946 24.91 -23.97 -26.75
N ALA A 947 25.18 -25.19 -27.23
CA ALA A 947 24.23 -26.29 -27.15
C ALA A 947 23.85 -26.62 -25.70
N HIS A 948 24.83 -26.68 -24.80
CA HIS A 948 24.61 -26.99 -23.40
C HIS A 948 23.87 -25.85 -22.66
N GLU A 949 24.13 -24.59 -23.02
CA GLU A 949 23.44 -23.42 -22.49
C GLU A 949 21.99 -23.28 -22.99
N ILE A 950 21.69 -23.73 -24.21
CA ILE A 950 20.33 -23.72 -24.77
C ILE A 950 19.50 -24.92 -24.26
N GLN A 951 20.13 -26.06 -24.01
CA GLN A 951 19.42 -27.28 -23.59
C GLN A 951 18.82 -27.17 -22.19
N ASN A 952 19.50 -26.48 -21.26
CA ASN A 952 19.01 -26.27 -19.89
C ASN A 952 17.67 -25.50 -19.82
N PRO A 953 17.52 -24.31 -20.43
CA PRO A 953 16.24 -23.60 -20.45
C PRO A 953 15.18 -24.32 -21.27
N LEU A 954 15.54 -25.04 -22.35
CA LEU A 954 14.55 -25.83 -23.12
C LEU A 954 13.95 -26.97 -22.30
N ASN A 955 14.77 -27.69 -21.51
CA ASN A 955 14.28 -28.72 -20.60
C ASN A 955 13.35 -28.13 -19.54
N PHE A 956 13.69 -26.95 -19.00
CA PHE A 956 12.84 -26.24 -18.04
C PHE A 956 11.50 -25.85 -18.66
N VAL A 957 11.50 -25.26 -19.86
CA VAL A 957 10.28 -24.86 -20.57
C VAL A 957 9.39 -26.06 -20.89
N ASN A 958 9.98 -27.17 -21.36
CA ASN A 958 9.22 -28.39 -21.66
C ASN A 958 8.60 -28.99 -20.40
N ASN A 959 9.38 -29.13 -19.31
CA ASN A 959 8.90 -29.71 -18.06
C ASN A 959 7.81 -28.84 -17.40
N PHE A 960 7.99 -27.51 -17.38
CA PHE A 960 6.97 -26.60 -16.84
C PHE A 960 5.69 -26.59 -17.67
N SER A 961 5.80 -26.67 -19.01
CA SER A 961 4.64 -26.74 -19.88
C SER A 961 3.85 -28.03 -19.66
N GLU A 962 4.55 -29.14 -19.42
CA GLU A 962 3.96 -30.45 -19.13
C GLU A 962 3.23 -30.46 -17.77
N VAL A 963 3.90 -30.02 -16.70
CA VAL A 963 3.27 -29.92 -15.36
C VAL A 963 2.08 -28.95 -15.37
N SER A 964 2.18 -27.84 -16.11
CA SER A 964 1.07 -26.87 -16.21
C SER A 964 -0.13 -27.45 -16.97
N ALA A 965 0.10 -28.30 -17.97
CA ALA A 965 -0.97 -29.00 -18.67
C ALA A 965 -1.64 -30.05 -17.76
N GLU A 966 -0.86 -30.78 -16.96
CA GLU A 966 -1.37 -31.74 -15.96
C GLU A 966 -2.22 -31.05 -14.88
N LEU A 967 -1.79 -29.89 -14.37
CA LEU A 967 -2.58 -29.10 -13.41
C LEU A 967 -3.91 -28.60 -13.99
N ILE A 968 -3.95 -28.27 -15.29
CA ILE A 968 -5.21 -27.90 -15.96
C ILE A 968 -6.16 -29.11 -16.03
N ASP A 969 -5.62 -30.31 -16.27
CA ASP A 969 -6.41 -31.54 -16.27
C ASP A 969 -6.94 -31.86 -14.85
N GLU A 970 -6.13 -31.67 -13.80
CA GLU A 970 -6.57 -31.81 -12.40
C GLU A 970 -7.66 -30.80 -12.02
N ILE A 971 -7.54 -29.54 -12.46
CA ILE A 971 -8.59 -28.51 -12.24
C ILE A 971 -9.89 -28.95 -12.91
N ARG A 972 -9.83 -29.50 -14.14
CA ARG A 972 -11.02 -30.01 -14.84
C ARG A 972 -11.64 -31.19 -14.11
N GLU A 973 -10.84 -32.14 -13.66
CA GLU A 973 -11.31 -33.32 -12.92
C GLU A 973 -12.00 -32.93 -11.61
N ALA A 974 -11.38 -32.07 -10.79
CA ALA A 974 -11.98 -31.56 -9.56
C ALA A 974 -13.29 -30.78 -9.80
N ARG A 975 -13.39 -30.03 -10.91
CA ARG A 975 -14.64 -29.34 -11.29
C ARG A 975 -15.71 -30.32 -11.76
N SER A 976 -15.34 -31.38 -12.48
CA SER A 976 -16.27 -32.44 -12.90
C SER A 976 -16.88 -33.18 -11.71
N GLU A 977 -16.10 -33.48 -10.68
CA GLU A 977 -16.59 -34.07 -9.43
C GLU A 977 -17.55 -33.13 -8.69
N ARG A 978 -17.23 -31.82 -8.67
CA ARG A 978 -18.11 -30.79 -8.10
C ARG A 978 -19.42 -30.63 -8.87
N ARG A 979 -19.41 -30.84 -10.19
CA ARG A 979 -20.61 -30.87 -11.05
C ARG A 979 -21.51 -32.06 -10.71
N GLU A 980 -20.93 -33.25 -10.44
CA GLU A 980 -21.69 -34.42 -10.02
C GLU A 980 -22.26 -34.29 -8.60
N ALA A 981 -21.49 -33.77 -7.64
CA ALA A 981 -21.94 -33.53 -6.27
C ALA A 981 -23.11 -32.53 -6.17
N ASN A 982 -23.21 -31.59 -7.12
CA ASN A 982 -24.25 -30.57 -7.16
C ASN A 982 -25.50 -30.95 -7.99
N LYS A 983 -25.55 -32.14 -8.63
CA LYS A 983 -26.76 -32.61 -9.35
C LYS A 983 -28.00 -32.69 -8.45
N GLY A 984 -27.84 -32.91 -7.14
CA GLY A 984 -28.96 -33.04 -6.19
C GLY A 984 -29.54 -31.73 -5.62
N LYS A 985 -28.95 -30.55 -5.89
CA LYS A 985 -29.42 -29.25 -5.37
C LYS A 985 -29.87 -28.26 -6.45
N ARG A 986 -29.86 -28.66 -7.73
CA ARG A 986 -30.13 -27.80 -8.91
C ARG A 986 -31.59 -27.86 -9.41
N GLU A 987 -32.58 -28.01 -8.52
CA GLU A 987 -34.01 -27.89 -8.89
C GLU A 987 -34.69 -26.59 -8.43
N MET A 988 -34.00 -25.66 -7.76
CA MET A 988 -34.56 -24.33 -7.46
C MET A 988 -33.48 -23.24 -7.53
N ARG A 989 -33.08 -22.83 -8.74
CA ARG A 989 -32.53 -21.49 -9.01
C ARG A 989 -32.52 -21.25 -10.51
N ASP A 990 -32.89 -20.02 -10.89
CA ASP A 990 -33.16 -19.54 -12.24
C ASP A 990 -32.18 -20.02 -13.32
N LYS A 991 -32.76 -20.46 -14.45
CA LYS A 991 -32.06 -21.11 -15.56
C LYS A 991 -31.22 -20.19 -16.47
N ASN A 992 -31.12 -18.88 -16.22
CA ASN A 992 -30.67 -17.97 -17.28
C ASN A 992 -29.42 -17.11 -17.02
N GLN A 993 -28.64 -17.29 -15.95
CA GLN A 993 -27.43 -16.44 -15.76
C GLN A 993 -26.18 -17.11 -15.16
N VAL A 994 -26.16 -18.43 -14.98
CA VAL A 994 -24.99 -19.14 -14.41
C VAL A 994 -24.34 -20.10 -15.42
N GLY A 995 -24.96 -20.36 -16.57
CA GLY A 995 -24.43 -21.26 -17.61
C GLY A 995 -23.27 -20.68 -18.42
N GLU A 996 -23.37 -19.41 -18.84
CA GLU A 996 -22.37 -18.79 -19.73
C GLU A 996 -20.99 -18.61 -19.09
N SER A 997 -20.92 -18.32 -17.78
CA SER A 997 -19.63 -18.13 -17.10
C SER A 997 -18.84 -19.43 -16.95
N GLU A 998 -19.52 -20.57 -16.75
CA GLU A 998 -18.84 -21.87 -16.58
C GLU A 998 -18.38 -22.46 -17.93
N GLU A 999 -19.10 -22.19 -19.03
CA GLU A 999 -18.68 -22.61 -20.38
C GLU A 999 -17.50 -21.77 -20.90
N LEU A 1000 -17.53 -20.45 -20.68
CA LEU A 1000 -16.43 -19.56 -21.07
C LEU A 1000 -15.12 -19.92 -20.34
N GLU A 1001 -15.20 -20.31 -19.07
CA GLU A 1001 -14.04 -20.74 -18.30
C GLU A 1001 -13.47 -22.08 -18.82
N ASP A 1002 -14.32 -23.03 -19.22
CA ASP A 1002 -13.87 -24.30 -19.81
C ASP A 1002 -13.21 -24.11 -21.19
N GLU A 1003 -13.68 -23.14 -21.97
CA GLU A 1003 -13.09 -22.71 -23.25
C GLU A 1003 -11.71 -22.07 -23.04
N ILE A 1004 -11.57 -21.18 -22.07
CA ILE A 1004 -10.28 -20.55 -21.74
C ILE A 1004 -9.26 -21.60 -21.26
N LEU A 1005 -9.68 -22.57 -20.43
CA LEU A 1005 -8.81 -23.64 -19.97
C LEU A 1005 -8.34 -24.53 -21.13
N GLU A 1006 -9.20 -24.78 -22.12
CA GLU A 1006 -8.84 -25.50 -23.35
C GLU A 1006 -7.80 -24.73 -24.18
N ASP A 1007 -8.01 -23.43 -24.37
CA ASP A 1007 -7.10 -22.58 -25.14
C ASP A 1007 -5.70 -22.50 -24.48
N ILE A 1008 -5.66 -22.39 -23.15
CA ILE A 1008 -4.38 -22.40 -22.41
C ILE A 1008 -3.68 -23.75 -22.58
N LYS A 1009 -4.41 -24.87 -22.46
CA LYS A 1009 -3.84 -26.21 -22.67
C LYS A 1009 -3.26 -26.38 -24.07
N GLN A 1010 -4.00 -25.99 -25.11
CA GLN A 1010 -3.53 -26.07 -26.50
C GLN A 1010 -2.28 -25.22 -26.76
N ASN A 1011 -2.17 -24.06 -26.10
CA ASN A 1011 -0.98 -23.22 -26.19
C ASN A 1011 0.23 -23.88 -25.50
N LEU A 1012 0.04 -24.50 -24.33
CA LEU A 1012 1.09 -25.26 -23.63
C LEU A 1012 1.58 -26.46 -24.47
N GLU A 1013 0.67 -27.19 -25.11
CA GLU A 1013 1.03 -28.29 -26.02
C GLU A 1013 1.85 -27.81 -27.24
N LYS A 1014 1.48 -26.66 -27.83
CA LYS A 1014 2.27 -26.04 -28.92
C LYS A 1014 3.66 -25.63 -28.45
N ILE A 1015 3.78 -25.05 -27.25
CA ILE A 1015 5.07 -24.70 -26.66
C ILE A 1015 5.93 -25.95 -26.47
N GLN A 1016 5.36 -27.04 -25.95
CA GLN A 1016 6.07 -28.31 -25.79
C GLN A 1016 6.53 -28.90 -27.13
N HIS A 1017 5.68 -28.85 -28.17
CA HIS A 1017 6.03 -29.33 -29.52
C HIS A 1017 7.19 -28.53 -30.13
N HIS A 1018 7.16 -27.20 -30.03
CA HIS A 1018 8.24 -26.34 -30.52
C HIS A 1018 9.52 -26.47 -29.70
N GLY A 1019 9.42 -26.68 -28.38
CA GLY A 1019 10.55 -26.95 -27.50
C GLY A 1019 11.26 -28.26 -27.83
N LYS A 1020 10.52 -29.35 -28.06
CA LYS A 1020 11.10 -30.64 -28.51
C LYS A 1020 11.80 -30.53 -29.87
N ARG A 1021 11.28 -29.71 -30.79
CA ARG A 1021 11.94 -29.45 -32.09
C ARG A 1021 13.27 -28.72 -31.92
N ALA A 1022 13.34 -27.72 -31.06
CA ALA A 1022 14.58 -27.01 -30.76
C ALA A 1022 15.64 -27.94 -30.17
N ASP A 1023 15.25 -28.86 -29.27
CA ASP A 1023 16.15 -29.89 -28.70
C ASP A 1023 16.75 -30.81 -29.78
N LEU A 1024 15.96 -31.24 -30.78
CA LEU A 1024 16.45 -32.05 -31.90
C LEU A 1024 17.47 -31.31 -32.78
N ILE A 1025 17.29 -30.00 -33.01
CA ILE A 1025 18.22 -29.18 -33.78
C ILE A 1025 19.55 -29.04 -33.03
N VAL A 1026 19.48 -28.79 -31.72
CA VAL A 1026 20.66 -28.69 -30.85
C VAL A 1026 21.44 -30.02 -30.82
N LYS A 1027 20.74 -31.16 -30.73
CA LYS A 1027 21.36 -32.49 -30.85
C LYS A 1027 22.04 -32.70 -32.21
N GLY A 1028 21.40 -32.27 -33.31
CA GLY A 1028 21.99 -32.33 -34.65
C GLY A 1028 23.25 -31.45 -34.84
N MET A 1029 23.32 -30.30 -34.17
CA MET A 1029 24.52 -29.47 -34.11
C MET A 1029 25.65 -30.12 -33.31
N LEU A 1030 25.34 -30.79 -32.19
CA LEU A 1030 26.33 -31.51 -31.38
C LEU A 1030 27.00 -32.66 -32.15
N GLU A 1031 26.25 -33.39 -32.98
CA GLU A 1031 26.79 -34.44 -33.85
C GLU A 1031 27.76 -33.93 -34.93
N HIS A 1032 27.63 -32.65 -35.32
CA HIS A 1032 28.53 -31.96 -36.24
C HIS A 1032 29.85 -31.53 -35.56
N SER A 1033 29.89 -31.46 -34.22
CA SER A 1033 31.08 -31.08 -33.44
C SER A 1033 31.94 -32.28 -33.02
N LYS A 1034 31.40 -33.51 -33.01
CA LYS A 1034 32.14 -34.71 -32.62
C LYS A 1034 33.14 -35.11 -33.71
N THR A 1035 34.42 -34.83 -33.48
CA THR A 1035 35.53 -35.42 -34.24
C THR A 1035 35.60 -36.92 -33.95
N GLY A 1036 35.51 -37.77 -34.99
CA GLY A 1036 35.85 -39.19 -34.88
C GLY A 1036 37.31 -39.36 -34.42
N SER A 1037 37.70 -40.54 -33.93
CA SER A 1037 39.03 -40.79 -33.34
C SER A 1037 40.22 -40.53 -34.29
N GLY A 1038 39.96 -40.21 -35.57
CA GLY A 1038 40.97 -39.77 -36.55
C GLY A 1038 41.91 -40.87 -37.02
N VAL A 1039 41.79 -42.08 -36.47
CA VAL A 1039 42.63 -43.23 -36.82
C VAL A 1039 42.14 -43.82 -38.14
N LYS A 1040 42.98 -43.74 -39.18
CA LYS A 1040 42.74 -44.40 -40.45
C LYS A 1040 43.13 -45.87 -40.32
N GLU A 1041 42.29 -46.77 -40.82
CA GLU A 1041 42.53 -48.21 -40.83
C GLU A 1041 42.34 -48.78 -42.24
N GLN A 1042 43.09 -49.85 -42.54
CA GLN A 1042 43.00 -50.57 -43.82
C GLN A 1042 41.65 -51.29 -43.93
N THR A 1043 40.72 -50.67 -44.65
CA THR A 1043 39.31 -51.07 -44.71
C THR A 1043 38.96 -51.66 -46.08
N ASP A 1044 38.22 -52.76 -46.07
CA ASP A 1044 37.59 -53.32 -47.27
C ASP A 1044 36.28 -52.58 -47.55
N ILE A 1045 36.24 -51.86 -48.67
CA ILE A 1045 35.13 -50.97 -49.02
C ILE A 1045 33.90 -51.73 -49.48
N ASN A 1046 34.07 -52.87 -50.14
CA ASN A 1046 32.94 -53.70 -50.56
C ASN A 1046 32.23 -54.25 -49.33
N THR A 1047 33.00 -54.76 -48.38
CA THR A 1047 32.47 -55.26 -47.10
C THR A 1047 31.78 -54.14 -46.31
N LEU A 1048 32.38 -52.96 -46.25
CA LEU A 1048 31.81 -51.80 -45.56
C LEU A 1048 30.49 -51.34 -46.19
N ALA A 1049 30.46 -51.19 -47.53
CA ALA A 1049 29.27 -50.78 -48.26
C ALA A 1049 28.13 -51.79 -48.10
N GLU A 1050 28.44 -53.08 -48.14
CA GLU A 1050 27.45 -54.14 -47.91
C GLU A 1050 26.88 -54.11 -46.48
N GLU A 1051 27.74 -53.95 -45.47
CA GLU A 1051 27.36 -53.87 -44.06
C GLU A 1051 26.39 -52.71 -43.81
N TYR A 1052 26.76 -51.50 -44.27
CA TYR A 1052 25.93 -50.31 -44.05
C TYR A 1052 24.65 -50.31 -44.90
N LEU A 1053 24.63 -50.93 -46.08
CA LEU A 1053 23.41 -51.12 -46.84
C LEU A 1053 22.44 -52.05 -46.11
N LYS A 1054 22.91 -53.15 -45.53
CA LYS A 1054 22.08 -54.06 -44.72
C LYS A 1054 21.53 -53.36 -43.47
N ILE A 1055 22.36 -52.61 -42.75
CA ILE A 1055 21.95 -51.86 -41.55
C ILE A 1055 20.89 -50.80 -41.91
N ALA A 1056 21.13 -50.02 -42.97
CA ALA A 1056 20.18 -49.00 -43.42
C ALA A 1056 18.83 -49.63 -43.81
N TYR A 1057 18.86 -50.73 -44.57
CA TYR A 1057 17.66 -51.43 -44.99
C TYR A 1057 16.85 -51.96 -43.80
N GLN A 1058 17.50 -52.64 -42.83
CA GLN A 1058 16.83 -53.12 -41.62
C GLN A 1058 16.28 -51.99 -40.74
N SER A 1059 17.06 -50.92 -40.57
CA SER A 1059 16.63 -49.75 -39.80
C SER A 1059 15.43 -49.06 -40.44
N PHE A 1060 15.35 -49.03 -41.77
CA PHE A 1060 14.24 -48.43 -42.48
C PHE A 1060 12.98 -49.30 -42.40
N MET A 1061 13.12 -50.62 -42.58
CA MET A 1061 12.00 -51.59 -42.45
C MET A 1061 11.37 -51.59 -41.06
N ASN A 1062 12.16 -51.44 -39.99
CA ASN A 1062 11.63 -51.36 -38.63
C ASN A 1062 10.74 -50.14 -38.40
N LYS A 1063 11.01 -49.03 -39.11
CA LYS A 1063 10.23 -47.79 -39.01
C LYS A 1063 9.02 -47.80 -39.95
N ASN A 1064 9.13 -48.45 -41.10
CA ASN A 1064 8.12 -48.46 -42.15
C ASN A 1064 7.74 -49.90 -42.50
N LYS A 1065 6.84 -50.49 -41.70
CA LYS A 1065 6.47 -51.92 -41.79
C LYS A 1065 5.84 -52.32 -43.13
N ASP A 1066 5.29 -51.37 -43.88
CA ASP A 1066 4.59 -51.59 -45.15
C ASP A 1066 5.48 -51.39 -46.40
N PHE A 1067 6.77 -51.09 -46.22
CA PHE A 1067 7.70 -50.85 -47.34
C PHE A 1067 8.20 -52.17 -47.94
N THR A 1068 8.02 -52.37 -49.25
CA THR A 1068 8.53 -53.52 -50.02
C THR A 1068 9.51 -53.03 -51.09
N GLY A 1069 10.79 -52.92 -50.74
CA GLY A 1069 11.86 -52.49 -51.64
C GLY A 1069 12.93 -53.56 -51.84
N THR A 1070 13.61 -53.52 -52.98
CA THR A 1070 14.71 -54.44 -53.31
C THR A 1070 16.05 -53.68 -53.26
N THR A 1071 17.10 -54.32 -52.78
CA THR A 1071 18.47 -53.78 -52.80
C THR A 1071 19.33 -54.56 -53.78
N GLN A 1072 20.14 -53.87 -54.59
CA GLN A 1072 21.06 -54.50 -55.52
C GLN A 1072 22.50 -54.04 -55.26
N ASN A 1073 23.44 -54.99 -55.32
CA ASN A 1073 24.87 -54.72 -55.11
C ASN A 1073 25.65 -55.09 -56.37
N ASP A 1074 26.51 -54.20 -56.83
CA ASP A 1074 27.42 -54.45 -57.96
C ASP A 1074 28.84 -54.03 -57.57
N PHE A 1075 29.56 -54.94 -56.93
CA PHE A 1075 30.87 -54.66 -56.34
C PHE A 1075 32.00 -55.21 -57.19
N ASP A 1076 32.97 -54.35 -57.52
CA ASP A 1076 34.18 -54.75 -58.22
C ASP A 1076 35.10 -55.57 -57.28
N PRO A 1077 35.32 -56.87 -57.55
CA PRO A 1077 36.12 -57.73 -56.67
C PRO A 1077 37.63 -57.41 -56.71
N THR A 1078 38.07 -56.55 -57.63
CA THR A 1078 39.49 -56.16 -57.79
C THR A 1078 39.91 -54.98 -56.91
N LEU A 1079 39.02 -54.49 -56.05
CA LEU A 1079 39.29 -53.38 -55.14
C LEU A 1079 40.25 -53.78 -54.01
N PRO A 1080 41.34 -53.03 -53.78
CA PRO A 1080 42.20 -53.24 -52.63
C PRO A 1080 41.61 -52.61 -51.37
N LYS A 1081 42.11 -53.04 -50.20
CA LYS A 1081 41.85 -52.33 -48.95
C LYS A 1081 42.45 -50.92 -49.04
N ILE A 1082 41.72 -49.92 -48.55
CA ILE A 1082 42.18 -48.53 -48.52
C ILE A 1082 42.18 -47.99 -47.09
N GLU A 1083 43.11 -47.07 -46.84
CA GLU A 1083 43.29 -46.46 -45.52
C GLU A 1083 42.29 -45.31 -45.32
N ILE A 1084 41.23 -45.58 -44.56
CA ILE A 1084 40.16 -44.61 -44.27
C ILE A 1084 39.75 -44.68 -42.80
N VAL A 1085 39.11 -43.63 -42.29
CA VAL A 1085 38.42 -43.73 -41.01
C VAL A 1085 37.09 -44.47 -41.25
N ARG A 1086 37.06 -45.77 -40.95
CA ARG A 1086 35.92 -46.66 -41.24
C ARG A 1086 34.59 -46.11 -40.73
N GLN A 1087 34.57 -45.52 -39.54
CA GLN A 1087 33.37 -44.95 -38.92
C GLN A 1087 32.85 -43.72 -39.68
N ASP A 1088 33.73 -42.86 -40.17
CA ASP A 1088 33.35 -41.63 -40.87
C ASP A 1088 32.73 -41.95 -42.24
N ILE A 1089 33.37 -42.82 -43.01
CA ILE A 1089 32.82 -43.28 -44.29
C ILE A 1089 31.54 -44.10 -44.07
N GLY A 1090 31.47 -44.89 -42.99
CA GLY A 1090 30.24 -45.57 -42.57
C GLY A 1090 29.06 -44.61 -42.35
N ARG A 1091 29.28 -43.47 -41.66
CA ARG A 1091 28.26 -42.42 -41.48
C ARG A 1091 27.80 -41.82 -42.80
N VAL A 1092 28.73 -41.58 -43.73
CA VAL A 1092 28.40 -41.07 -45.07
C VAL A 1092 27.49 -42.05 -45.81
N LEU A 1093 27.86 -43.33 -45.82
CA LEU A 1093 27.09 -44.37 -46.49
C LEU A 1093 25.70 -44.53 -45.86
N LEU A 1094 25.61 -44.59 -44.54
CA LEU A 1094 24.34 -44.70 -43.82
C LEU A 1094 23.40 -43.53 -44.13
N ASN A 1095 23.93 -42.30 -44.15
CA ASN A 1095 23.14 -41.11 -44.46
C ASN A 1095 22.62 -41.10 -45.89
N LEU A 1096 23.47 -41.42 -46.87
CA LEU A 1096 23.08 -41.43 -48.28
C LEU A 1096 22.10 -42.57 -48.60
N ILE A 1097 22.34 -43.76 -48.07
CA ILE A 1097 21.47 -44.93 -48.29
C ILE A 1097 20.11 -44.73 -47.63
N ASN A 1098 20.04 -44.16 -46.42
CA ASN A 1098 18.75 -43.83 -45.79
C ASN A 1098 17.98 -42.76 -46.57
N ASN A 1099 18.67 -41.78 -47.14
CA ASN A 1099 18.05 -40.78 -48.00
C ASN A 1099 17.51 -41.41 -49.29
N ALA A 1100 18.26 -42.34 -49.90
CA ALA A 1100 17.83 -43.12 -51.06
C ALA A 1100 16.56 -43.94 -50.78
N PHE A 1101 16.50 -44.67 -49.65
CA PHE A 1101 15.29 -45.42 -49.27
C PHE A 1101 14.09 -44.52 -49.01
N TYR A 1102 14.29 -43.38 -48.35
CA TYR A 1102 13.24 -42.39 -48.16
C TYR A 1102 12.71 -41.86 -49.49
N ALA A 1103 13.61 -41.53 -50.43
CA ALA A 1103 13.24 -41.04 -51.76
C ALA A 1103 12.43 -42.09 -52.56
N CYS A 1104 12.81 -43.36 -52.51
CA CYS A 1104 12.01 -44.41 -53.16
C CYS A 1104 10.64 -44.62 -52.50
N ALA A 1105 10.55 -44.53 -51.16
CA ALA A 1105 9.29 -44.65 -50.43
C ALA A 1105 8.35 -43.48 -50.73
N GLU A 1106 8.89 -42.28 -50.84
CA GLU A 1106 8.17 -41.07 -51.25
C GLU A 1106 7.66 -41.20 -52.68
N GLN A 1107 8.49 -41.67 -53.63
CA GLN A 1107 8.07 -41.89 -55.02
C GLN A 1107 6.92 -42.87 -55.11
N LYS A 1108 7.00 -43.97 -54.37
CA LYS A 1108 5.90 -44.92 -54.29
C LYS A 1108 4.66 -44.20 -53.75
N GLY A 1109 4.74 -43.59 -52.56
CA GLY A 1109 3.62 -42.88 -51.91
C GLY A 1109 2.93 -41.78 -52.74
N GLN A 1110 3.63 -41.16 -53.68
CA GLN A 1110 3.06 -40.15 -54.59
C GLN A 1110 2.26 -40.76 -55.76
N LEU A 1111 2.47 -42.02 -56.11
CA LEU A 1111 1.70 -42.73 -57.13
C LEU A 1111 0.33 -43.14 -56.56
N SER A 1112 -0.74 -43.04 -57.35
CA SER A 1112 -2.07 -43.50 -56.91
C SER A 1112 -2.13 -45.03 -56.91
N GLN A 1113 -2.62 -45.63 -55.81
CA GLN A 1113 -2.66 -47.09 -55.60
C GLN A 1113 -3.41 -47.89 -56.69
N SER A 1114 -4.24 -47.23 -57.51
CA SER A 1114 -5.01 -47.83 -58.61
C SER A 1114 -4.40 -47.62 -60.01
N SER A 1115 -3.16 -47.12 -60.13
CA SER A 1115 -2.49 -46.91 -61.42
C SER A 1115 -1.59 -48.09 -61.82
N GLU A 1116 -1.52 -48.43 -63.12
CA GLU A 1116 -0.60 -49.46 -63.66
C GLU A 1116 0.89 -49.18 -63.29
N LEU A 1117 1.23 -47.91 -63.04
CA LEU A 1117 2.56 -47.49 -62.60
C LEU A 1117 2.85 -47.78 -61.12
N TRP A 1118 1.83 -47.79 -60.24
CA TRP A 1118 2.00 -48.16 -58.82
C TRP A 1118 2.28 -49.66 -58.64
N GLU A 1119 1.59 -50.53 -59.39
CA GLU A 1119 1.84 -51.98 -59.32
C GLU A 1119 3.17 -52.39 -59.95
N SER A 1120 3.63 -51.67 -60.98
CA SER A 1120 4.90 -51.97 -61.67
C SER A 1120 6.14 -51.31 -61.03
N PHE A 1121 5.98 -50.29 -60.17
CA PHE A 1121 7.10 -49.62 -59.51
C PHE A 1121 7.62 -50.39 -58.30
N GLN A 1122 8.83 -50.94 -58.44
CA GLN A 1122 9.58 -51.58 -57.36
C GLN A 1122 10.66 -50.62 -56.84
N PRO A 1123 10.57 -50.12 -55.59
CA PRO A 1123 11.63 -49.35 -54.96
C PRO A 1123 12.98 -50.10 -55.05
N LEU A 1124 13.97 -49.49 -55.69
CA LEU A 1124 15.29 -50.10 -55.92
C LEU A 1124 16.38 -49.12 -55.47
N VAL A 1125 17.21 -49.58 -54.54
CA VAL A 1125 18.46 -48.89 -54.16
C VAL A 1125 19.63 -49.78 -54.54
N THR A 1126 20.50 -49.24 -55.39
CA THR A 1126 21.68 -49.93 -55.90
C THR A 1126 22.94 -49.30 -55.33
N VAL A 1127 23.80 -50.11 -54.72
CA VAL A 1127 25.13 -49.68 -54.30
C VAL A 1127 26.17 -50.42 -55.13
N SER A 1128 27.02 -49.67 -55.82
CA SER A 1128 28.08 -50.24 -56.65
C SER A 1128 29.45 -49.67 -56.32
N THR A 1129 30.49 -50.43 -56.59
CA THR A 1129 31.87 -50.01 -56.39
C THR A 1129 32.71 -50.29 -57.64
N LYS A 1130 33.65 -49.40 -57.95
CA LYS A 1130 34.49 -49.51 -59.15
C LYS A 1130 35.92 -49.06 -58.88
N ASN A 1131 36.89 -49.84 -59.35
CA ASN A 1131 38.30 -49.45 -59.31
C ASN A 1131 38.65 -48.61 -60.55
N LEU A 1132 39.01 -47.35 -60.35
CA LEU A 1132 39.39 -46.41 -61.42
C LEU A 1132 40.92 -46.24 -61.57
N GLY A 1133 41.71 -47.12 -60.95
CA GLY A 1133 43.18 -47.08 -61.00
C GLY A 1133 43.77 -46.36 -59.78
N ASP A 1134 43.88 -45.03 -59.85
CA ASP A 1134 44.40 -44.17 -58.76
C ASP A 1134 43.31 -43.81 -57.71
N LYS A 1135 42.06 -44.15 -58.00
CA LYS A 1135 40.89 -43.84 -57.18
C LYS A 1135 39.92 -45.01 -57.17
N ILE A 1136 39.11 -45.06 -56.12
CA ILE A 1136 37.95 -45.93 -56.05
C ILE A 1136 36.68 -45.09 -56.12
N GLN A 1137 35.64 -45.62 -56.73
CA GLN A 1137 34.33 -44.99 -56.79
C GLN A 1137 33.31 -45.86 -56.07
N ILE A 1138 32.50 -45.26 -55.21
CA ILE A 1138 31.32 -45.85 -54.59
C ILE A 1138 30.12 -45.07 -55.11
N THR A 1139 29.15 -45.76 -55.68
CA THR A 1139 27.97 -45.16 -56.27
C THR A 1139 26.74 -45.68 -55.54
N ILE A 1140 25.89 -44.76 -55.06
CA ILE A 1140 24.59 -45.06 -54.46
C ILE A 1140 23.53 -44.47 -55.38
N SER A 1141 22.74 -45.33 -56.01
CA SER A 1141 21.68 -44.94 -56.94
C SER A 1141 20.32 -45.41 -56.43
N ASP A 1142 19.32 -44.55 -56.58
CA ASP A 1142 17.91 -44.85 -56.28
C ASP A 1142 17.02 -44.50 -57.46
N ASN A 1143 15.85 -45.13 -57.53
CA ASN A 1143 14.81 -44.84 -58.53
C ASN A 1143 13.69 -43.94 -57.97
N GLY A 1144 14.00 -43.05 -57.03
CA GLY A 1144 13.06 -42.09 -56.44
C GLY A 1144 12.67 -40.92 -57.38
N PRO A 1145 12.05 -39.84 -56.86
CA PRO A 1145 11.52 -38.73 -57.67
C PRO A 1145 12.61 -37.93 -58.42
N GLY A 1146 13.88 -38.09 -58.05
CA GLY A 1146 14.97 -37.25 -58.53
C GLY A 1146 15.08 -35.90 -57.81
N ILE A 1147 16.24 -35.27 -57.92
CA ILE A 1147 16.54 -33.94 -57.40
C ILE A 1147 16.55 -32.95 -58.58
N PRO A 1148 15.68 -31.92 -58.57
CA PRO A 1148 15.65 -30.89 -59.62
C PRO A 1148 16.97 -30.14 -59.76
N ASP A 1149 17.36 -29.77 -60.99
CA ASP A 1149 18.62 -29.08 -61.28
C ASP A 1149 18.78 -27.77 -60.49
N SER A 1150 17.69 -27.05 -60.28
CA SER A 1150 17.67 -25.75 -59.58
C SER A 1150 18.16 -25.80 -58.11
N ILE A 1151 18.15 -26.98 -57.49
CA ILE A 1151 18.55 -27.16 -56.08
C ILE A 1151 19.79 -28.05 -55.89
N LYS A 1152 20.33 -28.68 -56.95
CA LYS A 1152 21.50 -29.58 -56.85
C LYS A 1152 22.72 -28.93 -56.20
N ASP A 1153 22.99 -27.66 -56.46
CA ASP A 1153 24.10 -26.92 -55.84
C ASP A 1153 23.82 -26.52 -54.38
N LYS A 1154 22.56 -26.55 -53.96
CA LYS A 1154 22.12 -26.15 -52.62
C LYS A 1154 22.01 -27.32 -51.65
N ILE A 1155 21.91 -28.58 -52.13
CA ILE A 1155 21.71 -29.75 -51.25
C ILE A 1155 22.88 -30.01 -50.29
N PHE A 1156 24.07 -29.51 -50.61
CA PHE A 1156 25.26 -29.60 -49.75
C PHE A 1156 25.43 -28.38 -48.83
N GLN A 1157 24.52 -27.40 -48.88
CA GLN A 1157 24.54 -26.27 -47.96
C GLN A 1157 23.93 -26.68 -46.60
N PRO A 1158 24.53 -26.26 -45.47
CA PRO A 1158 23.98 -26.55 -44.14
C PRO A 1158 22.55 -26.02 -43.98
N PHE A 1159 21.70 -26.79 -43.28
CA PHE A 1159 20.28 -26.49 -43.01
C PHE A 1159 19.34 -26.50 -44.21
N PHE A 1160 19.84 -26.83 -45.41
CA PHE A 1160 18.97 -26.98 -46.58
C PHE A 1160 18.25 -28.34 -46.53
N THR A 1161 16.91 -28.32 -46.57
CA THR A 1161 16.11 -29.54 -46.67
C THR A 1161 14.87 -29.31 -47.52
N THR A 1162 14.50 -30.32 -48.31
CA THR A 1162 13.27 -30.35 -49.09
C THR A 1162 12.12 -31.07 -48.38
N LYS A 1163 12.35 -31.59 -47.16
CA LYS A 1163 11.33 -32.31 -46.37
C LYS A 1163 10.38 -31.34 -45.67
N PRO A 1164 9.11 -31.72 -45.41
CA PRO A 1164 8.15 -30.90 -44.68
C PRO A 1164 8.64 -30.48 -43.29
N THR A 1165 8.12 -29.37 -42.79
CA THR A 1165 8.50 -28.78 -41.50
C THR A 1165 8.38 -29.79 -40.37
N GLY A 1166 9.52 -30.20 -39.78
CA GLY A 1166 9.58 -31.14 -38.67
C GLY A 1166 10.18 -32.52 -39.00
N GLN A 1167 10.45 -32.84 -40.27
CA GLN A 1167 10.94 -34.18 -40.68
C GLN A 1167 12.40 -34.21 -41.22
N GLY A 1168 13.17 -33.14 -41.04
CA GLY A 1168 14.58 -33.10 -41.42
C GLY A 1168 15.34 -31.86 -40.89
N THR A 1169 16.62 -32.03 -40.56
CA THR A 1169 17.48 -30.95 -40.04
C THR A 1169 18.28 -30.22 -41.12
N GLY A 1170 18.42 -30.81 -42.31
CA GLY A 1170 19.20 -30.24 -43.43
C GLY A 1170 20.72 -30.26 -43.23
N LEU A 1171 21.25 -30.99 -42.24
CA LEU A 1171 22.69 -31.04 -41.93
C LEU A 1171 23.40 -32.31 -42.43
N GLY A 1172 22.66 -33.36 -42.80
CA GLY A 1172 23.24 -34.66 -43.11
C GLY A 1172 24.10 -34.69 -44.39
N LEU A 1173 23.63 -34.04 -45.46
CA LEU A 1173 24.34 -34.03 -46.76
C LEU A 1173 25.57 -33.12 -46.76
N SER A 1174 25.50 -31.97 -46.08
CA SER A 1174 26.66 -31.07 -45.90
C SER A 1174 27.77 -31.76 -45.11
N LEU A 1175 27.42 -32.49 -44.05
CA LEU A 1175 28.38 -33.28 -43.27
C LEU A 1175 29.02 -34.39 -44.12
N SER A 1176 28.21 -35.09 -44.93
CA SER A 1176 28.72 -36.13 -45.83
C SER A 1176 29.72 -35.57 -46.86
N TYR A 1177 29.47 -34.37 -47.37
CA TYR A 1177 30.40 -33.67 -48.28
C TYR A 1177 31.74 -33.37 -47.61
N ASP A 1178 31.70 -32.83 -46.39
CA ASP A 1178 32.90 -32.45 -45.64
C ASP A 1178 33.74 -33.67 -45.23
N ILE A 1179 33.11 -34.77 -44.81
CA ILE A 1179 33.81 -36.02 -44.48
C ILE A 1179 34.53 -36.59 -45.71
N VAL A 1180 33.88 -36.63 -46.87
CA VAL A 1180 34.49 -37.14 -48.11
C VAL A 1180 35.65 -36.24 -48.55
N LYS A 1181 35.52 -34.92 -48.42
CA LYS A 1181 36.61 -33.97 -48.70
C LYS A 1181 37.79 -34.12 -47.74
N ALA A 1182 37.55 -34.36 -46.45
CA ALA A 1182 38.59 -34.61 -45.46
C ALA A 1182 39.41 -35.88 -45.77
N HIS A 1183 38.79 -36.87 -46.42
CA HIS A 1183 39.45 -38.08 -46.91
C HIS A 1183 40.14 -37.91 -48.28
N GLY A 1184 40.27 -36.68 -48.77
CA GLY A 1184 40.87 -36.37 -50.08
C GLY A 1184 40.00 -36.78 -51.28
N GLY A 1185 38.73 -37.12 -51.02
CA GLY A 1185 37.77 -37.57 -52.01
C GLY A 1185 36.88 -36.45 -52.57
N ASN A 1186 35.93 -36.84 -53.42
CA ASN A 1186 34.91 -35.94 -53.95
C ASN A 1186 33.56 -36.66 -54.07
N ILE A 1187 32.47 -35.98 -53.72
CA ILE A 1187 31.11 -36.45 -53.97
C ILE A 1187 30.49 -35.68 -55.14
N LYS A 1188 29.80 -36.39 -56.04
CA LYS A 1188 29.02 -35.82 -57.15
C LYS A 1188 27.62 -36.40 -57.10
N VAL A 1189 26.65 -35.64 -57.59
CA VAL A 1189 25.25 -36.06 -57.71
C VAL A 1189 24.82 -35.93 -59.16
N ASP A 1190 24.35 -37.03 -59.73
CA ASP A 1190 23.69 -37.08 -61.04
C ASP A 1190 22.24 -37.50 -60.79
N SER A 1191 21.27 -36.74 -61.26
CA SER A 1191 19.86 -37.01 -60.99
C SER A 1191 18.97 -36.47 -62.09
N PHE A 1192 17.82 -37.11 -62.30
CA PHE A 1192 16.80 -36.71 -63.26
C PHE A 1192 15.44 -36.68 -62.56
N ALA A 1193 14.76 -35.53 -62.60
CA ALA A 1193 13.44 -35.30 -62.00
C ALA A 1193 12.44 -34.87 -63.09
N GLU A 1194 11.19 -35.33 -63.01
CA GLU A 1194 10.18 -35.15 -64.09
C GLU A 1194 9.68 -33.69 -64.27
N SER A 1195 9.99 -32.79 -63.34
CA SER A 1195 9.52 -31.39 -63.33
C SER A 1195 10.40 -30.40 -64.11
N ASP A 1196 11.50 -30.86 -64.70
CA ASP A 1196 12.36 -30.05 -65.57
C ASP A 1196 11.82 -30.16 -67.01
N GLY A 1197 10.94 -29.22 -67.40
CA GLY A 1197 10.14 -29.25 -68.64
C GLY A 1197 10.96 -29.34 -69.93
N ASP A 1198 11.21 -30.57 -70.39
CA ASP A 1198 11.81 -30.88 -71.68
C ASP A 1198 10.84 -31.74 -72.52
N ASP A 1199 10.38 -31.18 -73.64
CA ASP A 1199 9.35 -31.68 -74.55
C ASP A 1199 9.95 -32.71 -75.53
N SER A 1200 10.61 -33.75 -75.00
CA SER A 1200 11.16 -34.87 -75.78
C SER A 1200 10.48 -36.19 -75.42
N ASN A 1201 9.95 -36.86 -76.44
CA ASN A 1201 9.04 -38.01 -76.36
C ASN A 1201 9.73 -39.34 -75.95
N GLU A 1202 10.72 -39.31 -75.05
CA GLU A 1202 11.33 -40.49 -74.41
C GLU A 1202 11.05 -40.48 -72.90
N LYS A 1203 10.19 -41.39 -72.42
CA LYS A 1203 9.96 -41.62 -70.98
C LYS A 1203 11.26 -42.10 -70.30
N LYS A 1204 12.05 -41.17 -69.76
CA LYS A 1204 13.22 -41.50 -68.92
C LYS A 1204 12.77 -41.71 -67.47
N GLN A 1205 13.21 -42.82 -66.88
CA GLN A 1205 12.91 -43.16 -65.49
C GLN A 1205 13.64 -42.21 -64.53
N THR A 1206 12.95 -41.63 -63.54
CA THR A 1206 13.56 -40.73 -62.55
C THR A 1206 14.52 -41.48 -61.64
N PHE A 1207 15.65 -40.84 -61.31
CA PHE A 1207 16.65 -41.43 -60.44
C PHE A 1207 17.53 -40.38 -59.77
N THR A 1208 18.17 -40.75 -58.66
CA THR A 1208 19.26 -39.98 -58.05
C THR A 1208 20.45 -40.90 -57.84
N CYS A 1209 21.64 -40.42 -58.19
CA CYS A 1209 22.88 -41.19 -58.13
C CYS A 1209 23.99 -40.34 -57.51
N PHE A 1210 24.41 -40.73 -56.30
CA PHE A 1210 25.55 -40.14 -55.63
C PHE A 1210 26.82 -40.94 -55.91
N SER A 1211 27.80 -40.31 -56.53
CA SER A 1211 29.12 -40.87 -56.81
C SER A 1211 30.17 -40.31 -55.85
N ILE A 1212 30.66 -41.13 -54.94
CA ILE A 1212 31.77 -40.82 -54.03
C ILE A 1212 33.05 -41.37 -54.65
N THR A 1213 34.06 -40.52 -54.83
CA THR A 1213 35.39 -40.93 -55.28
C THR A 1213 36.40 -40.75 -54.15
N LEU A 1214 37.13 -41.81 -53.78
CA LEU A 1214 38.17 -41.78 -52.75
C LEU A 1214 39.55 -42.10 -53.37
N PRO A 1215 40.63 -41.42 -52.94
CA PRO A 1215 41.97 -41.69 -53.46
C PRO A 1215 42.50 -43.02 -52.95
N LYS A 1216 43.17 -43.76 -53.84
CA LYS A 1216 43.93 -44.97 -53.49
C LYS A 1216 45.37 -44.56 -53.25
N MET A 1217 45.78 -44.48 -51.99
CA MET A 1217 47.20 -44.26 -51.68
C MET A 1217 47.96 -45.54 -52.07
N LEU A 1218 48.81 -45.44 -53.08
CA LEU A 1218 49.84 -46.42 -53.38
C LEU A 1218 50.94 -46.26 -52.32
N ASP A 1219 51.38 -47.37 -51.71
CA ASP A 1219 52.75 -47.42 -51.19
C ASP A 1219 53.75 -47.29 -52.35
#